data_AF-T1KG68-F1
#
_entry.id   AF-T1KG68-F1
#
_cell.length_a   1.000
_cell.length_b   1.000
_cell.length_c   1.000
_cell.angle_alpha   90.00
_cell.angle_beta   90.00
_cell.angle_gamma   90.00
#
_symmetry.space_group_name_H-M   'P 1'
#
loop_
_entity.id
_entity.type
_entity.pdbx_description
1 polymer ?
#
loop_
_entity_poly.entity_id
_entity_poly.type
_entity_poly.pdbx_seq_one_letter_code
_entity_poly.pdbx_strand_id
1 'polypeptide(L)'
;MASQCGICDSLVTTKRRVDLTVFKRPDVKQFMRLHSELSRDATAPKTKYACRSCQGKFSYWLRQKSQTRVQVRDESSSVSDSSQPSASTSSASTSSASTSSASTSSTSTSSASTSNASNQSDSVSYAASSASQTQDTEMMPPPSVASTSSSTRRRSDLHIALAEQNEPRRPSVARASLDEDATPFVQPPTVLNKYRKVECPRLSCIFGCRWPGRANVRNLFLAERTHLLKTKYIYVPPNSRICKHHDFFSSVEFIEQLYLTRQFTVEDIEDVFSFISSMQERFCFRRCDDIPDEIARRWTSLTMRQLIELSKEINLESDIVFPERALACYLAKLRTGDSWERIFDVIGVPNSTGYNYVSQVRLALKEQFVPKYIGLANITRNTALSHVTRIASGLLADYDNEKMIVICDGTYVYHQKSAHYPFQRASYSPHKFTNLFKPMIFCMPDGWILEVTGPYSANQSDSTIMQDMLNTEDFKNFFQQNDIFVLDRGFRYVSAKLECSGYKVFMPALKAKKQKQFTTEQANDSRIVTKVRYAVEDVNGRVKSTYRQFTNVWQNKALDHAFDDFKIACALLNKFGSRLESDKEIDFDLVAEMKSRNVKENPMSSILSRFKRYTADGRQWINLDAESLLPSFPVLTYTQLMHFTLGSYQLHQALGYYAEHSSPEGSFYLQVYKDILRVDLSGTGIRIQDPDLIRVRLQSRHSNATKYLAYVLYDKSEPTNIHYICQCASGTRTIGCCAHIATVIWYLGYGRHQPTLKIVRPPMSTLTIRHESDDEDEEQAD
;
A
#
# COMPACT_ATOMS: atom_id res chain seq x y z
N MET A 1 -13.03 1.03 42.06
CA MET A 1 -12.20 1.97 41.28
C MET A 1 -10.80 1.43 41.10
N ALA A 2 -10.28 1.39 39.87
CA ALA A 2 -8.87 1.15 39.55
C ALA A 2 -8.22 2.45 39.07
N SER A 3 -6.89 2.53 39.13
CA SER A 3 -6.10 3.69 38.65
C SER A 3 -4.93 3.23 37.80
N GLN A 4 -4.67 3.88 36.65
CA GLN A 4 -3.50 3.60 35.83
C GLN A 4 -2.20 3.85 36.61
N CYS A 5 -1.20 3.00 36.37
CA CYS A 5 0.15 3.15 36.90
C CYS A 5 0.90 4.26 36.12
N GLY A 6 1.60 5.14 36.85
CA GLY A 6 2.37 6.24 36.30
C GLY A 6 3.73 5.84 35.69
N ILE A 7 4.12 4.56 35.75
CA ILE A 7 5.37 4.05 35.15
C ILE A 7 5.09 3.11 33.96
N CYS A 8 3.96 2.40 33.97
CA CYS A 8 3.46 1.64 32.83
C CYS A 8 1.93 1.73 32.80
N ASP A 9 1.33 1.81 31.62
CA ASP A 9 -0.11 2.15 31.45
C ASP A 9 -1.13 1.09 31.96
N SER A 10 -0.65 0.06 32.68
CA SER A 10 -1.48 -0.95 33.35
C SER A 10 -2.42 -0.36 34.40
N LEU A 11 -3.66 -0.85 34.45
CA LEU A 11 -4.60 -0.57 35.54
C LEU A 11 -4.18 -1.26 36.84
N VAL A 12 -4.32 -0.56 37.97
CA VAL A 12 -3.97 -1.07 39.31
C VAL A 12 -5.13 -0.86 40.27
N THR A 13 -5.50 -1.92 40.99
CA THR A 13 -6.56 -1.87 42.01
C THR A 13 -6.07 -1.17 43.29
N THR A 14 -6.99 -0.63 44.09
CA THR A 14 -6.67 0.09 45.34
C THR A 14 -5.85 -0.72 46.33
N LYS A 15 -6.02 -2.05 46.39
CA LYS A 15 -5.24 -2.98 47.23
C LYS A 15 -3.83 -3.31 46.69
N ARG A 16 -3.46 -2.90 45.46
CA ARG A 16 -2.19 -3.27 44.80
C ARG A 16 -1.36 -2.06 44.29
N ARG A 17 -1.79 -0.82 44.58
CA ARG A 17 -1.11 0.42 44.18
C ARG A 17 -0.06 0.87 45.21
N VAL A 18 1.06 1.38 44.73
CA VAL A 18 2.15 1.96 45.53
C VAL A 18 2.23 3.46 45.24
N ASP A 19 2.31 4.33 46.24
CA ASP A 19 2.42 5.79 46.00
C ASP A 19 3.87 6.17 45.62
N LEU A 20 4.02 6.85 44.48
CA LEU A 20 5.30 7.29 43.93
C LEU A 20 5.85 8.55 44.60
N THR A 21 5.05 9.26 45.40
CA THR A 21 5.49 10.47 46.12
C THR A 21 6.53 10.18 47.20
N VAL A 22 6.65 8.93 47.65
CA VAL A 22 7.73 8.43 48.52
C VAL A 22 9.11 8.54 47.84
N PHE A 23 9.15 8.62 46.51
CA PHE A 23 10.38 8.68 45.72
C PHE A 23 10.62 10.08 45.13
N LYS A 24 11.89 10.47 45.03
CA LYS A 24 12.29 11.76 44.48
C LYS A 24 11.89 11.86 43.00
N ARG A 25 11.05 12.86 42.66
CA ARG A 25 10.57 13.11 41.28
C ARG A 25 11.66 13.09 40.18
N PRO A 26 12.88 13.61 40.38
CA PRO A 26 13.95 13.52 39.38
C PRO A 26 14.38 12.08 39.09
N ASP A 27 14.44 11.22 40.10
CA ASP A 27 14.85 9.81 39.95
C ASP A 27 13.78 9.01 39.19
N VAL A 28 12.49 9.21 39.51
CA VAL A 28 11.37 8.60 38.76
C VAL A 28 11.40 9.02 37.29
N LYS A 29 11.63 10.32 37.00
CA LYS A 29 11.77 10.83 35.62
C LYS A 29 12.99 10.26 34.91
N GLN A 30 14.14 10.10 35.59
CA GLN A 30 15.32 9.50 34.98
C GLN A 30 15.10 8.01 34.66
N PHE A 31 14.47 7.26 35.57
CA PHE A 31 14.12 5.87 35.34
C PHE A 31 13.20 5.69 34.13
N MET A 32 12.12 6.49 34.02
CA MET A 32 11.18 6.41 32.89
C MET A 32 11.82 6.75 31.54
N ARG A 33 12.86 7.61 31.51
CA ARG A 33 13.64 7.87 30.28
C ARG A 33 14.54 6.71 29.89
N LEU A 34 15.10 6.00 30.86
CA LEU A 34 15.98 4.85 30.64
C LEU A 34 15.20 3.56 30.33
N HIS A 35 13.95 3.48 30.76
CA HIS A 35 13.07 2.31 30.62
C HIS A 35 11.81 2.66 29.79
N SER A 36 12.03 3.22 28.60
CA SER A 36 10.95 3.65 27.70
C SER A 36 10.06 2.51 27.18
N GLU A 37 10.49 1.25 27.34
CA GLU A 37 9.68 0.07 27.06
C GLU A 37 8.52 -0.14 28.06
N LEU A 38 8.53 0.56 29.21
CA LEU A 38 7.47 0.45 30.21
C LEU A 38 6.28 1.38 29.93
N SER A 39 6.48 2.53 29.30
CA SER A 39 5.43 3.54 29.04
C SER A 39 5.61 4.20 27.68
N ARG A 40 4.50 4.37 26.94
CA ARG A 40 4.48 5.13 25.67
C ARG A 40 4.80 6.62 25.85
N ASP A 41 4.78 7.12 27.09
CA ASP A 41 5.20 8.48 27.45
C ASP A 41 6.27 8.41 28.56
N ALA A 42 7.49 8.81 28.22
CA ALA A 42 8.66 8.78 29.09
C ALA A 42 8.94 10.14 29.78
N THR A 43 8.05 11.14 29.65
CA THR A 43 8.33 12.53 30.05
C THR A 43 8.03 12.83 31.53
N ALA A 44 6.95 12.26 32.07
CA ALA A 44 6.54 12.35 33.47
C ALA A 44 5.56 11.22 33.84
N PRO A 45 5.49 10.82 35.13
CA PRO A 45 4.50 9.86 35.57
C PRO A 45 3.07 10.46 35.53
N LYS A 46 2.18 9.82 34.76
CA LYS A 46 0.80 10.28 34.51
C LYS A 46 -0.07 10.30 35.77
N THR A 47 0.22 9.42 36.72
CA THR A 47 -0.45 9.36 38.04
C THR A 47 0.61 9.25 39.14
N LYS A 48 0.22 9.52 40.39
CA LYS A 48 1.09 9.32 41.55
C LYS A 48 1.20 7.87 42.04
N TYR A 49 0.70 6.89 41.28
CA TYR A 49 0.64 5.49 41.73
C TYR A 49 1.39 4.56 40.77
N ALA A 50 2.06 3.53 41.29
CA ALA A 50 2.69 2.48 40.48
C ALA A 50 2.15 1.09 40.82
N CYS A 51 2.28 0.16 39.87
CA CYS A 51 2.09 -1.27 40.12
C CYS A 51 3.33 -1.86 40.82
N ARG A 52 3.14 -2.96 41.56
CA ARG A 52 4.21 -3.62 42.35
C ARG A 52 5.40 -4.07 41.49
N SER A 53 5.19 -4.43 40.22
CA SER A 53 6.27 -4.78 39.28
C SER A 53 7.15 -3.57 38.94
N CYS A 54 6.55 -2.42 38.62
CA CYS A 54 7.30 -1.18 38.37
C CYS A 54 8.00 -0.65 39.62
N GLN A 55 7.39 -0.78 40.80
CA GLN A 55 8.09 -0.52 42.07
C GLN A 55 9.34 -1.41 42.21
N GLY A 56 9.23 -2.72 41.94
CA GLY A 56 10.35 -3.65 42.00
C GLY A 56 11.51 -3.24 41.07
N LYS A 57 11.21 -2.95 39.80
CA LYS A 57 12.20 -2.47 38.83
C LYS A 57 12.83 -1.14 39.25
N PHE A 58 12.04 -0.19 39.71
CA PHE A 58 12.52 1.12 40.16
C PHE A 58 13.43 1.01 41.40
N SER A 59 13.05 0.22 42.40
CA SER A 59 13.86 -0.04 43.60
C SER A 59 15.11 -0.87 43.31
N TYR A 60 15.14 -1.66 42.23
CA TYR A 60 16.37 -2.31 41.76
C TYR A 60 17.32 -1.30 41.10
N TRP A 61 16.81 -0.49 40.18
CA TRP A 61 17.60 0.57 39.52
C TRP A 61 18.14 1.62 40.51
N LEU A 62 17.36 2.01 41.53
CA LEU A 62 17.84 2.89 42.60
C LEU A 62 19.03 2.29 43.37
N ARG A 63 19.03 0.97 43.60
CA ARG A 63 20.16 0.28 44.27
C ARG A 63 21.40 0.26 43.39
N GLN A 64 21.27 -0.08 42.11
CA GLN A 64 22.40 0.03 41.16
C GLN A 64 22.94 1.47 41.10
N LYS A 65 22.07 2.48 40.99
CA LYS A 65 22.44 3.91 41.00
C LYS A 65 23.16 4.32 42.29
N SER A 66 22.86 3.69 43.42
CA SER A 66 23.58 3.90 44.68
C SER A 66 24.93 3.18 44.76
N GLN A 67 25.12 2.07 44.05
CA GLN A 67 26.40 1.33 43.96
C GLN A 67 27.38 2.06 43.01
N THR A 68 26.93 2.38 41.79
CA THR A 68 27.13 3.66 41.07
C THR A 68 28.08 4.70 41.68
N ARG A 69 27.44 5.73 42.23
CA ARG A 69 27.45 5.95 43.69
C ARG A 69 28.78 6.02 44.44
N VAL A 70 29.16 4.82 44.87
CA VAL A 70 30.20 4.49 45.84
C VAL A 70 31.52 4.24 45.10
N GLN A 71 31.51 3.45 44.02
CA GLN A 71 32.71 3.20 43.21
C GLN A 71 33.34 4.52 42.70
N VAL A 72 32.52 5.45 42.18
CA VAL A 72 32.99 6.77 41.71
C VAL A 72 33.52 7.66 42.85
N ARG A 73 33.21 7.36 44.12
CA ARG A 73 33.81 8.03 45.30
C ARG A 73 35.11 7.35 45.76
N ASP A 74 35.18 6.04 45.70
CA ASP A 74 36.38 5.29 46.06
C ASP A 74 37.51 5.56 45.04
N GLU A 75 37.18 5.69 43.75
CA GLU A 75 38.12 6.08 42.68
C GLU A 75 38.54 7.57 42.71
N SER A 76 37.89 8.43 43.51
CA SER A 76 38.17 9.87 43.57
C SER A 76 38.64 10.39 44.95
N SER A 77 39.04 9.49 45.85
CA SER A 77 39.46 9.81 47.22
C SER A 77 40.90 9.38 47.58
N SER A 78 41.77 9.20 46.59
CA SER A 78 43.15 8.73 46.73
C SER A 78 44.25 9.77 46.40
N VAL A 79 43.92 11.08 46.35
CA VAL A 79 44.91 12.16 46.17
C VAL A 79 44.69 13.32 47.16
N SER A 80 45.60 13.42 48.13
CA SER A 80 46.00 14.58 48.96
C SER A 80 44.94 15.48 49.65
N ASP A 81 44.79 15.22 50.96
CA ASP A 81 45.16 16.13 52.07
C ASP A 81 44.20 17.23 52.61
N SER A 82 44.38 17.42 53.91
CA SER A 82 43.83 18.23 55.02
C SER A 82 43.03 19.55 54.87
N SER A 83 42.44 19.92 56.01
CA SER A 83 41.82 21.20 56.44
C SER A 83 40.30 21.40 56.22
N GLN A 84 39.58 21.20 57.33
CA GLN A 84 38.22 21.65 57.63
C GLN A 84 38.25 23.01 58.40
N PRO A 85 37.12 23.67 58.71
CA PRO A 85 35.87 23.84 57.96
C PRO A 85 35.26 25.27 58.08
N SER A 86 34.06 25.47 57.51
CA SER A 86 32.85 26.08 58.14
C SER A 86 32.14 27.20 57.37
N ALA A 87 30.79 27.21 57.49
CA ALA A 87 29.84 28.32 57.28
C ALA A 87 29.82 29.10 55.93
N SER A 88 28.69 29.62 55.43
CA SER A 88 27.25 29.34 55.65
C SER A 88 26.43 29.97 54.48
N THR A 89 25.09 30.01 54.61
CA THR A 89 24.15 31.05 54.11
C THR A 89 24.66 32.17 53.16
N SER A 90 23.94 32.64 52.13
CA SER A 90 22.58 32.37 51.64
C SER A 90 22.18 33.30 50.47
N SER A 91 21.17 32.90 49.68
CA SER A 91 20.17 33.80 49.03
C SER A 91 20.56 34.80 47.93
N ALA A 92 19.51 35.32 47.27
CA ALA A 92 19.39 36.61 46.56
C ALA A 92 20.09 36.83 45.19
N SER A 93 19.23 36.91 44.16
CA SER A 93 19.01 38.09 43.30
C SER A 93 20.13 38.71 42.43
N THR A 94 19.73 39.10 41.20
CA THR A 94 20.26 40.24 40.40
C THR A 94 21.73 40.14 39.90
N SER A 95 22.14 40.75 38.76
CA SER A 95 21.41 41.27 37.59
C SER A 95 22.40 41.45 36.40
N SER A 96 22.05 42.32 35.43
CA SER A 96 22.91 43.05 34.47
C SER A 96 24.44 43.02 34.65
N ALA A 97 25.26 43.13 33.60
CA ALA A 97 25.06 43.15 32.13
C ALA A 97 26.46 43.17 31.44
N SER A 98 26.53 43.41 30.12
CA SER A 98 27.53 44.25 29.40
C SER A 98 29.04 44.14 29.69
N THR A 99 29.97 44.17 28.74
CA THR A 99 30.00 44.30 27.26
C THR A 99 31.46 44.09 26.81
N SER A 100 31.72 44.05 25.49
CA SER A 100 32.98 44.53 24.85
C SER A 100 34.32 43.82 25.17
N SER A 101 35.31 43.74 24.27
CA SER A 101 35.37 44.02 22.82
C SER A 101 36.73 43.56 22.25
N ALA A 102 36.80 43.41 20.92
CA ALA A 102 37.97 43.65 20.06
C ALA A 102 39.30 42.91 20.40
N SER A 103 39.74 41.96 19.56
CA SER A 103 40.74 42.17 18.47
C SER A 103 42.21 42.07 18.98
N THR A 104 43.26 41.95 18.15
CA THR A 104 43.43 42.08 16.68
C THR A 104 44.57 41.13 16.19
N SER A 105 44.84 41.11 14.87
CA SER A 105 46.16 40.89 14.23
C SER A 105 46.99 39.64 14.62
N SER A 106 47.14 38.62 13.74
CA SER A 106 48.04 38.55 12.56
C SER A 106 49.21 37.58 12.83
N THR A 107 50.09 37.15 11.90
CA THR A 107 50.36 37.52 10.49
C THR A 107 50.89 36.26 9.72
N SER A 108 51.13 36.37 8.40
CA SER A 108 52.24 35.73 7.59
C SER A 108 52.91 34.42 8.08
N THR A 109 53.25 33.37 7.32
CA THR A 109 53.69 33.13 5.92
C THR A 109 54.34 31.72 5.93
N SER A 110 54.64 30.99 4.86
CA SER A 110 54.26 30.96 3.44
C SER A 110 54.80 29.66 2.81
N SER A 111 54.41 29.36 1.56
CA SER A 111 55.22 28.77 0.46
C SER A 111 56.20 27.59 0.71
N ALA A 112 56.34 26.59 -0.17
CA ALA A 112 55.59 26.13 -1.35
C ALA A 112 56.27 24.83 -1.88
N SER A 113 55.73 24.21 -2.95
CA SER A 113 56.43 23.63 -4.13
C SER A 113 57.76 22.84 -3.95
N THR A 114 58.11 21.74 -4.65
CA THR A 114 57.62 20.92 -5.79
C THR A 114 58.69 19.80 -5.98
N SER A 115 58.59 18.70 -6.75
CA SER A 115 57.56 17.99 -7.54
C SER A 115 58.23 16.70 -8.10
N ASN A 116 57.47 15.82 -8.77
CA ASN A 116 57.98 14.78 -9.71
C ASN A 116 58.75 13.59 -9.08
N ALA A 117 58.81 12.40 -9.70
CA ALA A 117 57.91 11.77 -10.70
C ALA A 117 58.18 10.24 -10.80
N SER A 118 57.22 9.52 -11.39
CA SER A 118 57.37 8.30 -12.23
C SER A 118 58.40 7.20 -11.87
N ASN A 119 57.91 5.98 -11.63
CA ASN A 119 58.10 4.81 -12.52
C ASN A 119 57.24 3.61 -12.03
N GLN A 120 56.55 2.89 -12.93
CA GLN A 120 56.96 1.61 -13.56
C GLN A 120 57.41 0.57 -12.51
N SER A 121 56.53 -0.34 -12.10
CA SER A 121 56.07 -1.57 -12.80
C SER A 121 57.02 -2.75 -12.57
N ASP A 122 56.48 -3.86 -12.06
CA ASP A 122 56.48 -5.15 -12.77
C ASP A 122 55.76 -6.24 -11.97
N SER A 123 55.31 -7.27 -12.69
CA SER A 123 54.71 -8.50 -12.16
C SER A 123 55.65 -9.68 -12.37
N VAL A 124 55.82 -10.57 -11.38
CA VAL A 124 56.03 -12.01 -11.61
C VAL A 124 55.54 -12.78 -10.37
N SER A 125 54.93 -13.95 -10.62
CA SER A 125 54.53 -14.94 -9.60
C SER A 125 55.61 -15.99 -9.35
N TYR A 126 55.75 -16.45 -8.10
CA TYR A 126 56.32 -17.77 -7.79
C TYR A 126 55.53 -18.45 -6.67
N ALA A 127 55.60 -19.80 -6.61
CA ALA A 127 54.86 -20.65 -5.69
C ALA A 127 55.74 -21.81 -5.19
N ALA A 128 55.21 -22.60 -4.23
CA ALA A 128 55.80 -23.80 -3.61
C ALA A 128 56.99 -23.53 -2.62
N SER A 129 57.25 -24.33 -1.58
CA SER A 129 56.42 -25.37 -0.90
C SER A 129 57.07 -25.93 0.38
N SER A 130 56.27 -26.27 1.39
CA SER A 130 56.54 -27.25 2.47
C SER A 130 55.19 -27.62 3.14
N ALA A 131 54.71 -28.86 3.32
CA ALA A 131 55.31 -30.14 3.76
C ALA A 131 55.67 -30.16 5.27
N SER A 132 55.29 -31.15 6.11
CA SER A 132 54.41 -32.34 5.93
C SER A 132 54.14 -33.03 7.31
N GLN A 133 53.40 -34.16 7.34
CA GLN A 133 53.12 -35.11 8.46
C GLN A 133 51.84 -34.88 9.31
N THR A 134 51.28 -35.89 10.01
CA THR A 134 50.55 -37.11 9.57
C THR A 134 49.95 -37.89 10.77
N GLN A 135 49.00 -38.81 10.52
CA GLN A 135 48.34 -39.76 11.45
C GLN A 135 47.28 -39.13 12.40
N ASP A 136 46.03 -39.61 12.57
CA ASP A 136 45.24 -40.82 12.24
C ASP A 136 44.91 -41.74 13.43
N THR A 137 43.62 -41.96 13.69
CA THR A 137 43.06 -43.18 14.31
C THR A 137 41.53 -43.23 14.16
N GLU A 138 40.98 -44.39 13.80
CA GLU A 138 39.54 -44.60 13.56
C GLU A 138 38.81 -45.24 14.77
N MET A 139 37.47 -45.13 14.85
CA MET A 139 36.57 -46.27 14.59
C MET A 139 35.07 -46.06 14.91
N MET A 140 34.24 -46.47 13.94
CA MET A 140 32.93 -47.17 13.99
C MET A 140 31.67 -46.64 14.75
N PRO A 141 30.46 -46.79 14.15
CA PRO A 141 29.15 -46.64 14.79
C PRO A 141 28.44 -47.98 15.09
N PRO A 142 27.41 -47.99 15.96
CA PRO A 142 26.18 -48.79 15.70
C PRO A 142 24.88 -48.16 16.30
N PRO A 143 23.69 -48.80 16.23
CA PRO A 143 23.04 -49.42 15.07
C PRO A 143 21.54 -49.01 14.93
N SER A 144 20.85 -49.56 13.92
CA SER A 144 19.38 -49.53 13.76
C SER A 144 18.73 -50.90 14.02
N VAL A 145 17.59 -50.97 14.69
CA VAL A 145 16.74 -52.19 14.81
C VAL A 145 15.25 -51.80 14.71
N ALA A 146 14.40 -52.69 14.21
CA ALA A 146 12.98 -52.42 13.93
C ALA A 146 12.00 -53.36 14.66
N SER A 147 10.77 -52.87 14.84
CA SER A 147 9.49 -53.62 15.01
C SER A 147 9.40 -54.77 16.03
N THR A 148 8.48 -54.67 17.00
CA THR A 148 7.32 -55.60 17.08
C THR A 148 6.23 -55.15 18.08
N SER A 149 5.11 -55.86 18.00
CA SER A 149 3.76 -55.64 18.51
C SER A 149 3.47 -55.62 20.02
N SER A 150 2.34 -54.97 20.34
CA SER A 150 1.23 -55.43 21.23
C SER A 150 1.34 -55.49 22.77
N SER A 151 0.43 -54.72 23.40
CA SER A 151 -0.27 -55.02 24.67
C SER A 151 0.57 -54.98 25.97
N THR A 152 0.03 -54.67 27.16
CA THR A 152 -1.31 -54.94 27.71
C THR A 152 -1.79 -53.86 28.72
N ARG A 153 -3.12 -53.67 28.80
CA ARG A 153 -4.03 -53.71 30.00
C ARG A 153 -3.51 -53.14 31.35
N ARG A 154 -4.33 -52.52 32.22
CA ARG A 154 -5.81 -52.61 32.43
C ARG A 154 -6.28 -51.51 33.41
N ARG A 155 -7.56 -51.08 33.30
CA ARG A 155 -8.57 -50.87 34.38
C ARG A 155 -8.24 -50.03 35.65
N SER A 156 -9.21 -49.51 36.41
CA SER A 156 -10.69 -49.58 36.36
C SER A 156 -11.33 -48.47 37.20
N ASP A 157 -12.63 -48.14 37.13
CA ASP A 157 -13.72 -48.22 36.14
C ASP A 157 -14.94 -47.58 36.87
N LEU A 158 -15.39 -46.35 36.59
CA LEU A 158 -16.55 -45.74 37.30
C LEU A 158 -17.63 -45.11 36.39
N HIS A 159 -18.75 -45.84 36.30
CA HIS A 159 -20.08 -45.46 35.81
C HIS A 159 -20.76 -44.47 36.79
N ILE A 160 -22.01 -43.96 36.67
CA ILE A 160 -23.24 -44.22 35.85
C ILE A 160 -24.02 -42.86 35.84
N ALA A 161 -25.05 -42.52 35.04
CA ALA A 161 -26.17 -43.29 34.46
C ALA A 161 -26.71 -42.66 33.16
N LEU A 162 -27.54 -43.42 32.44
CA LEU A 162 -28.58 -42.94 31.53
C LEU A 162 -29.90 -43.62 31.93
N ALA A 163 -31.03 -42.92 31.81
CA ALA A 163 -32.35 -43.46 32.15
C ALA A 163 -33.01 -44.16 30.94
N GLU A 164 -33.86 -45.15 31.24
CA GLU A 164 -34.42 -46.11 30.28
C GLU A 164 -35.81 -45.71 29.77
N GLN A 165 -36.24 -46.28 28.63
CA GLN A 165 -37.52 -47.00 28.59
C GLN A 165 -37.70 -47.96 27.38
N ASN A 166 -37.57 -49.26 27.69
CA ASN A 166 -38.35 -50.42 27.22
C ASN A 166 -38.63 -50.69 25.72
N GLU A 167 -38.03 -51.77 25.21
CA GLU A 167 -38.66 -52.69 24.23
C GLU A 167 -39.62 -53.70 24.93
N PRO A 168 -40.63 -54.23 24.23
CA PRO A 168 -41.23 -55.54 24.51
C PRO A 168 -40.79 -56.64 23.50
N ARG A 169 -40.61 -57.88 23.97
CA ARG A 169 -40.14 -59.03 23.16
C ARG A 169 -41.25 -59.86 22.49
N ARG A 170 -40.85 -60.64 21.47
CA ARG A 170 -41.65 -61.69 20.79
C ARG A 170 -42.31 -62.69 21.76
N PRO A 171 -43.52 -63.19 21.44
CA PRO A 171 -43.66 -64.51 20.75
C PRO A 171 -44.63 -64.42 19.54
N SER A 172 -44.96 -65.45 18.73
CA SER A 172 -44.60 -66.88 18.66
C SER A 172 -44.38 -67.33 17.18
N VAL A 173 -44.92 -68.49 16.74
CA VAL A 173 -45.15 -68.90 15.33
C VAL A 173 -46.53 -69.59 15.25
N ALA A 174 -47.34 -69.26 14.24
CA ALA A 174 -48.59 -69.95 13.89
C ALA A 174 -48.74 -70.04 12.35
N ARG A 175 -49.67 -70.88 11.86
CA ARG A 175 -49.75 -71.29 10.45
C ARG A 175 -50.78 -70.49 9.61
N ALA A 176 -50.37 -70.23 8.38
CA ALA A 176 -51.17 -70.21 7.14
C ALA A 176 -52.32 -69.20 6.97
N SER A 177 -52.09 -68.24 6.09
CA SER A 177 -53.04 -67.81 5.05
C SER A 177 -52.24 -67.57 3.77
N LEU A 178 -52.84 -67.79 2.60
CA LEU A 178 -52.37 -67.22 1.33
C LEU A 178 -53.25 -66.01 1.07
N ASP A 179 -52.65 -64.86 0.76
CA ASP A 179 -53.30 -63.69 0.17
C ASP A 179 -52.27 -62.91 -0.66
N GLU A 180 -52.75 -62.13 -1.62
CA GLU A 180 -51.97 -61.66 -2.77
C GLU A 180 -51.43 -60.22 -2.64
N ASP A 181 -50.51 -59.87 -3.56
CA ASP A 181 -50.09 -58.53 -4.01
C ASP A 181 -49.98 -57.36 -3.00
N ALA A 182 -48.73 -57.00 -2.69
CA ALA A 182 -48.34 -55.67 -2.20
C ALA A 182 -47.22 -55.08 -3.08
N THR A 183 -47.59 -54.42 -4.19
CA THR A 183 -46.63 -53.74 -5.06
C THR A 183 -45.99 -52.51 -4.39
N PRO A 184 -44.69 -52.23 -4.59
CA PRO A 184 -44.04 -51.06 -4.01
C PRO A 184 -44.57 -49.76 -4.62
N PHE A 185 -44.79 -48.74 -3.77
CA PHE A 185 -45.40 -47.47 -4.15
C PHE A 185 -44.40 -46.57 -4.90
N VAL A 186 -44.27 -46.76 -6.22
CA VAL A 186 -43.45 -45.92 -7.09
C VAL A 186 -44.09 -44.55 -7.24
N GLN A 187 -43.40 -43.48 -6.83
CA GLN A 187 -43.89 -42.12 -7.08
C GLN A 187 -43.95 -41.83 -8.59
N PRO A 188 -45.01 -41.20 -9.10
CA PRO A 188 -45.15 -40.94 -10.53
C PRO A 188 -44.06 -39.97 -11.01
N PRO A 189 -43.44 -40.20 -12.18
CA PRO A 189 -42.36 -39.36 -12.66
C PRO A 189 -42.85 -37.95 -13.00
N THR A 190 -42.08 -36.94 -12.59
CA THR A 190 -42.33 -35.53 -12.89
C THR A 190 -42.09 -35.28 -14.38
N VAL A 191 -43.08 -34.71 -15.08
CA VAL A 191 -42.96 -34.39 -16.51
C VAL A 191 -42.51 -32.94 -16.69
N LEU A 192 -41.32 -32.74 -17.27
CA LEU A 192 -40.79 -31.40 -17.54
C LEU A 192 -41.06 -30.97 -18.99
N ASN A 193 -41.64 -29.77 -19.15
CA ASN A 193 -42.05 -29.27 -20.47
C ASN A 193 -40.89 -28.74 -21.34
N LYS A 194 -39.85 -28.17 -20.72
CA LYS A 194 -38.69 -27.57 -21.40
C LYS A 194 -37.49 -28.52 -21.53
N TYR A 195 -37.30 -29.37 -20.52
CA TYR A 195 -36.11 -30.23 -20.41
C TYR A 195 -36.42 -31.68 -20.83
N ARG A 196 -35.41 -32.38 -21.35
CA ARG A 196 -35.47 -33.80 -21.69
C ARG A 196 -34.38 -34.57 -20.96
N LYS A 197 -34.68 -35.78 -20.48
CA LYS A 197 -33.74 -36.71 -19.83
C LYS A 197 -33.22 -37.70 -20.87
N VAL A 198 -31.91 -37.95 -20.85
CA VAL A 198 -31.30 -39.07 -21.60
C VAL A 198 -31.52 -40.38 -20.84
N GLU A 199 -32.21 -41.32 -21.48
CA GLU A 199 -32.44 -42.68 -21.01
C GLU A 199 -31.91 -43.68 -22.04
N CYS A 200 -30.69 -44.18 -21.79
CA CYS A 200 -29.97 -45.06 -22.69
C CYS A 200 -30.12 -46.54 -22.27
N PRO A 201 -30.42 -47.46 -23.20
CA PRO A 201 -30.39 -48.90 -22.94
C PRO A 201 -29.03 -49.37 -22.38
N ARG A 202 -29.06 -50.44 -21.58
CA ARG A 202 -27.83 -51.09 -21.09
C ARG A 202 -26.90 -51.44 -22.26
N LEU A 203 -25.61 -51.17 -22.11
CA LEU A 203 -24.55 -51.34 -23.13
C LEU A 203 -24.71 -50.47 -24.40
N SER A 204 -25.31 -49.27 -24.27
CA SER A 204 -25.33 -48.25 -25.34
C SER A 204 -24.55 -46.99 -24.97
N CYS A 205 -24.26 -46.18 -25.99
CA CYS A 205 -23.74 -44.82 -25.91
C CYS A 205 -24.88 -43.81 -26.11
N ILE A 206 -24.77 -42.61 -25.52
CA ILE A 206 -25.77 -41.52 -25.69
C ILE A 206 -26.02 -41.09 -27.16
N PHE A 207 -25.12 -41.46 -28.07
CA PHE A 207 -25.20 -41.25 -29.52
C PHE A 207 -25.49 -42.57 -30.27
N GLY A 208 -26.44 -43.36 -29.78
CA GLY A 208 -26.99 -44.55 -30.45
C GLY A 208 -26.17 -45.84 -30.44
N CYS A 209 -24.83 -45.78 -30.51
CA CYS A 209 -23.98 -46.98 -30.63
C CYS A 209 -24.27 -48.04 -29.54
N ARG A 210 -24.72 -49.24 -29.95
CA ARG A 210 -24.93 -50.41 -29.08
C ARG A 210 -23.74 -51.37 -29.16
N TRP A 211 -23.40 -52.02 -28.05
CA TRP A 211 -22.15 -52.78 -27.91
C TRP A 211 -22.38 -54.19 -27.35
N PRO A 212 -21.89 -55.26 -28.02
CA PRO A 212 -22.07 -56.64 -27.54
C PRO A 212 -21.04 -57.08 -26.48
N GLY A 213 -20.21 -56.18 -25.93
CA GLY A 213 -19.12 -56.56 -25.02
C GLY A 213 -18.41 -55.39 -24.35
N ARG A 214 -17.21 -55.65 -23.78
CA ARG A 214 -16.37 -54.66 -23.08
C ARG A 214 -15.81 -53.59 -24.02
N ALA A 215 -16.63 -52.59 -24.32
CA ALA A 215 -16.23 -51.37 -25.01
C ALA A 215 -15.30 -50.50 -24.14
N ASN A 216 -14.36 -49.78 -24.75
CA ASN A 216 -13.73 -48.62 -24.11
C ASN A 216 -14.74 -47.45 -24.12
N VAL A 217 -15.60 -47.46 -23.11
CA VAL A 217 -16.56 -46.40 -22.78
C VAL A 217 -16.18 -45.74 -21.46
N ARG A 218 -16.46 -44.44 -21.35
CA ARG A 218 -16.39 -43.68 -20.10
C ARG A 218 -17.76 -43.10 -19.77
N ASN A 219 -18.01 -42.79 -18.50
CA ASN A 219 -19.13 -41.93 -18.14
C ASN A 219 -18.89 -40.51 -18.71
N LEU A 220 -19.97 -39.75 -18.92
CA LEU A 220 -19.83 -38.32 -19.23
C LEU A 220 -19.27 -37.56 -18.03
N PHE A 221 -18.36 -36.62 -18.28
CA PHE A 221 -17.85 -35.70 -17.28
C PHE A 221 -18.93 -34.69 -16.89
N LEU A 222 -18.89 -34.17 -15.67
CA LEU A 222 -19.87 -33.22 -15.17
C LEU A 222 -20.02 -31.98 -16.09
N ALA A 223 -18.92 -31.46 -16.63
CA ALA A 223 -18.94 -30.35 -17.59
C ALA A 223 -19.73 -30.66 -18.88
N GLU A 224 -19.69 -31.91 -19.36
CA GLU A 224 -20.42 -32.37 -20.55
C GLU A 224 -21.93 -32.49 -20.24
N ARG A 225 -22.27 -33.03 -19.06
CA ARG A 225 -23.65 -33.09 -18.54
C ARG A 225 -24.24 -31.69 -18.37
N THR A 226 -23.47 -30.75 -17.80
CA THR A 226 -23.86 -29.35 -17.63
C THR A 226 -23.96 -28.60 -18.96
N HIS A 227 -23.10 -28.90 -19.95
CA HIS A 227 -23.18 -28.29 -21.28
C HIS A 227 -24.51 -28.64 -21.96
N LEU A 228 -24.90 -29.92 -21.98
CA LEU A 228 -26.19 -30.35 -22.55
C LEU A 228 -27.40 -29.75 -21.83
N LEU A 229 -27.35 -29.66 -20.49
CA LEU A 229 -28.42 -29.08 -19.70
C LEU A 229 -28.62 -27.58 -20.02
N LYS A 230 -27.53 -26.83 -20.20
CA LYS A 230 -27.58 -25.39 -20.51
C LYS A 230 -27.93 -25.09 -21.97
N THR A 231 -27.31 -25.79 -22.92
CA THR A 231 -27.32 -25.39 -24.35
C THR A 231 -28.37 -26.10 -25.21
N LYS A 232 -28.70 -27.37 -24.88
CA LYS A 232 -29.69 -28.18 -25.62
C LYS A 232 -30.93 -28.52 -24.77
N TYR A 233 -30.97 -28.07 -23.51
CA TYR A 233 -31.99 -28.42 -22.49
C TYR A 233 -32.12 -29.94 -22.24
N ILE A 234 -30.99 -30.65 -22.30
CA ILE A 234 -30.91 -32.10 -22.11
C ILE A 234 -30.17 -32.43 -20.82
N TYR A 235 -30.87 -33.03 -19.86
CA TYR A 235 -30.28 -33.63 -18.67
C TYR A 235 -29.77 -35.04 -18.99
N VAL A 236 -28.64 -35.42 -18.39
CA VAL A 236 -27.99 -36.72 -18.61
C VAL A 236 -27.63 -37.32 -17.25
N PRO A 237 -28.14 -38.51 -16.86
CA PRO A 237 -27.82 -39.15 -15.58
C PRO A 237 -26.32 -39.46 -15.38
N PRO A 238 -25.82 -39.61 -14.13
CA PRO A 238 -24.39 -39.77 -13.84
C PRO A 238 -23.71 -41.00 -14.46
N ASN A 239 -24.51 -42.05 -14.73
CA ASN A 239 -24.04 -43.35 -15.23
C ASN A 239 -24.10 -43.48 -16.76
N SER A 240 -24.54 -42.45 -17.47
CA SER A 240 -24.62 -42.42 -18.93
C SER A 240 -23.25 -42.34 -19.59
N ARG A 241 -23.09 -43.01 -20.74
CA ARG A 241 -21.77 -43.34 -21.30
C ARG A 241 -21.53 -42.81 -22.71
N ILE A 242 -20.27 -42.44 -22.96
CA ILE A 242 -19.74 -42.09 -24.28
C ILE A 242 -18.62 -43.06 -24.67
N CYS A 243 -18.55 -43.39 -25.95
CA CYS A 243 -17.58 -44.32 -26.51
C CYS A 243 -16.44 -43.61 -27.25
N LYS A 244 -15.31 -44.28 -27.41
CA LYS A 244 -14.11 -43.74 -28.09
C LYS A 244 -14.30 -43.29 -29.56
N HIS A 245 -15.44 -43.59 -30.20
CA HIS A 245 -15.71 -43.19 -31.60
C HIS A 245 -16.45 -41.86 -31.71
N HIS A 246 -16.98 -41.33 -30.61
CA HIS A 246 -17.65 -40.04 -30.57
C HIS A 246 -16.84 -39.07 -29.73
N ASP A 247 -16.31 -38.02 -30.35
CA ASP A 247 -15.99 -36.80 -29.62
C ASP A 247 -17.30 -36.13 -29.16
N PHE A 248 -17.34 -35.66 -27.91
CA PHE A 248 -18.56 -35.15 -27.31
C PHE A 248 -19.09 -33.90 -28.00
N PHE A 249 -18.22 -32.92 -28.30
CA PHE A 249 -18.63 -31.65 -28.88
C PHE A 249 -18.95 -31.78 -30.37
N SER A 250 -18.16 -32.57 -31.11
CA SER A 250 -18.40 -32.86 -32.53
C SER A 250 -19.68 -33.68 -32.78
N SER A 251 -20.08 -34.52 -31.82
CA SER A 251 -21.27 -35.39 -31.95
C SER A 251 -22.54 -34.81 -31.33
N VAL A 252 -22.46 -33.67 -30.62
CA VAL A 252 -23.52 -33.14 -29.72
C VAL A 252 -24.88 -32.90 -30.40
N GLU A 253 -24.87 -32.71 -31.72
CA GLU A 253 -26.04 -32.46 -32.56
C GLU A 253 -26.85 -33.74 -32.83
N PHE A 254 -26.20 -34.92 -32.75
CA PHE A 254 -26.73 -36.23 -33.14
C PHE A 254 -27.17 -37.10 -31.95
N ILE A 255 -27.63 -36.48 -30.85
CA ILE A 255 -28.25 -37.24 -29.75
C ILE A 255 -29.52 -37.92 -30.27
N GLU A 256 -29.54 -39.25 -30.18
CA GLU A 256 -30.61 -40.07 -30.73
C GLU A 256 -31.93 -39.77 -30.01
N GLN A 257 -32.93 -39.25 -30.74
CA GLN A 257 -34.18 -38.78 -30.14
C GLN A 257 -34.95 -39.91 -29.42
N LEU A 258 -34.70 -41.18 -29.79
CA LEU A 258 -35.25 -42.37 -29.15
C LEU A 258 -34.78 -42.56 -27.69
N TYR A 259 -33.71 -41.89 -27.27
CA TYR A 259 -33.22 -41.91 -25.89
C TYR A 259 -33.64 -40.66 -25.09
N LEU A 260 -34.55 -39.82 -25.59
CA LEU A 260 -34.97 -38.57 -24.92
C LEU A 260 -36.41 -38.65 -24.38
N THR A 261 -36.53 -38.89 -23.07
CA THR A 261 -37.81 -38.81 -22.34
C THR A 261 -38.03 -37.41 -21.73
N ARG A 262 -39.27 -37.11 -21.33
CA ARG A 262 -39.62 -35.93 -20.50
C ARG A 262 -39.92 -36.28 -19.04
N GLN A 263 -39.80 -37.55 -18.68
CA GLN A 263 -40.03 -38.07 -17.33
C GLN A 263 -38.74 -37.99 -16.49
N PHE A 264 -38.86 -37.42 -15.29
CA PHE A 264 -37.77 -37.25 -14.32
C PHE A 264 -38.21 -37.85 -12.98
N THR A 265 -37.30 -38.51 -12.27
CA THR A 265 -37.52 -38.92 -10.88
C THR A 265 -37.10 -37.80 -9.92
N VAL A 266 -37.33 -37.97 -8.61
CA VAL A 266 -36.90 -36.98 -7.60
C VAL A 266 -35.37 -36.89 -7.58
N GLU A 267 -34.68 -38.03 -7.68
CA GLU A 267 -33.23 -38.14 -7.67
C GLU A 267 -32.59 -37.47 -8.91
N ASP A 268 -33.27 -37.48 -10.08
CA ASP A 268 -32.81 -36.72 -11.25
C ASP A 268 -32.85 -35.20 -11.01
N ILE A 269 -33.86 -34.74 -10.27
CA ILE A 269 -34.05 -33.31 -9.95
C ILE A 269 -33.04 -32.87 -8.88
N GLU A 270 -32.76 -33.72 -7.89
CA GLU A 270 -31.72 -33.48 -6.87
C GLU A 270 -30.30 -33.49 -7.48
N ASP A 271 -29.99 -34.40 -8.40
CA ASP A 271 -28.71 -34.38 -9.13
C ASP A 271 -28.58 -33.11 -10.01
N VAL A 272 -29.67 -32.60 -10.61
CA VAL A 272 -29.66 -31.28 -11.27
C VAL A 272 -29.35 -30.13 -10.30
N PHE A 273 -29.83 -30.16 -9.05
CA PHE A 273 -29.43 -29.17 -8.05
C PHE A 273 -27.93 -29.29 -7.68
N SER A 274 -27.34 -30.48 -7.72
CA SER A 274 -25.89 -30.66 -7.55
C SER A 274 -25.05 -29.96 -8.63
N PHE A 275 -25.61 -29.73 -9.83
CA PHE A 275 -24.92 -28.98 -10.90
C PHE A 275 -24.74 -27.51 -10.51
N ILE A 276 -25.64 -26.95 -9.68
CA ILE A 276 -25.56 -25.56 -9.21
C ILE A 276 -24.43 -25.43 -8.18
N SER A 277 -24.35 -26.34 -7.22
CA SER A 277 -23.28 -26.39 -6.21
C SER A 277 -21.88 -26.60 -6.81
N SER A 278 -21.79 -27.24 -7.97
CA SER A 278 -20.55 -27.43 -8.73
C SER A 278 -20.31 -26.38 -9.82
N MET A 279 -21.23 -25.43 -10.00
CA MET A 279 -21.18 -24.37 -11.03
C MET A 279 -20.39 -23.11 -10.64
N GLN A 280 -19.48 -23.19 -9.66
CA GLN A 280 -18.43 -22.17 -9.54
C GLN A 280 -17.65 -22.13 -10.87
N GLU A 281 -17.55 -20.94 -11.47
CA GLU A 281 -17.17 -20.79 -12.88
C GLU A 281 -15.72 -21.21 -13.15
N ARG A 282 -15.53 -22.47 -13.56
CA ARG A 282 -14.26 -22.98 -14.06
C ARG A 282 -14.01 -22.49 -15.49
N PHE A 283 -13.53 -21.25 -15.61
CA PHE A 283 -12.93 -20.74 -16.85
C PHE A 283 -11.60 -21.44 -17.09
N CYS A 284 -11.67 -22.62 -17.68
CA CYS A 284 -10.50 -23.34 -18.13
C CYS A 284 -9.81 -22.51 -19.22
N PHE A 285 -8.49 -22.35 -19.15
CA PHE A 285 -7.72 -21.86 -20.30
C PHE A 285 -7.30 -23.08 -21.11
N ARG A 286 -8.17 -23.59 -22.00
CA ARG A 286 -7.81 -24.63 -22.96
C ARG A 286 -7.70 -24.04 -24.37
N ARG A 287 -7.13 -24.86 -25.25
CA ARG A 287 -7.11 -24.60 -26.69
C ARG A 287 -8.56 -24.56 -27.20
N CYS A 288 -8.88 -23.55 -28.01
CA CYS A 288 -10.21 -23.26 -28.56
C CYS A 288 -11.26 -22.67 -27.60
N ASP A 289 -10.88 -22.23 -26.40
CA ASP A 289 -11.75 -21.35 -25.59
C ASP A 289 -11.62 -19.90 -26.09
N ASP A 290 -12.70 -19.34 -26.67
CA ASP A 290 -12.83 -17.89 -26.94
C ASP A 290 -13.02 -17.13 -25.61
N ILE A 291 -11.97 -17.04 -24.81
CA ILE A 291 -11.99 -16.34 -23.52
C ILE A 291 -12.26 -14.86 -23.79
N PRO A 292 -13.40 -14.30 -23.31
CA PRO A 292 -13.72 -12.91 -23.53
C PRO A 292 -12.63 -12.02 -22.92
N ASP A 293 -12.28 -10.97 -23.65
CA ASP A 293 -11.14 -10.14 -23.36
C ASP A 293 -11.26 -9.39 -22.01
N GLU A 294 -12.49 -9.24 -21.51
CA GLU A 294 -12.79 -8.80 -20.15
C GLU A 294 -12.39 -9.83 -19.07
N ILE A 295 -12.67 -11.11 -19.29
CA ILE A 295 -12.31 -12.21 -18.37
C ILE A 295 -10.79 -12.39 -18.34
N ALA A 296 -10.13 -12.32 -19.51
CA ALA A 296 -8.68 -12.33 -19.61
C ALA A 296 -8.05 -11.19 -18.79
N ARG A 297 -8.50 -9.93 -18.97
CA ARG A 297 -8.02 -8.77 -18.20
C ARG A 297 -8.37 -8.85 -16.71
N ARG A 298 -9.53 -9.43 -16.36
CA ARG A 298 -9.96 -9.65 -14.97
C ARG A 298 -8.97 -10.56 -14.23
N TRP A 299 -8.59 -11.68 -14.87
CA TRP A 299 -7.69 -12.68 -14.28
C TRP A 299 -6.20 -12.40 -14.46
N THR A 300 -5.72 -11.94 -15.61
CA THR A 300 -4.27 -11.83 -15.91
C THR A 300 -3.74 -10.40 -16.00
N SER A 301 -4.62 -9.40 -15.93
CA SER A 301 -4.43 -8.00 -16.38
C SER A 301 -4.30 -7.78 -17.90
N LEU A 302 -4.05 -8.84 -18.68
CA LEU A 302 -3.81 -8.77 -20.13
C LEU A 302 -5.02 -9.23 -20.94
N THR A 303 -5.09 -8.74 -22.18
CA THR A 303 -5.96 -9.30 -23.24
C THR A 303 -5.46 -10.67 -23.68
N MET A 304 -6.32 -11.49 -24.31
CA MET A 304 -5.84 -12.75 -24.89
C MET A 304 -4.80 -12.49 -26.00
N ARG A 305 -4.92 -11.38 -26.74
CA ARG A 305 -3.92 -10.97 -27.74
C ARG A 305 -2.57 -10.64 -27.10
N GLN A 306 -2.56 -9.86 -26.01
CA GLN A 306 -1.34 -9.53 -25.26
C GLN A 306 -0.71 -10.75 -24.57
N LEU A 307 -1.51 -11.73 -24.15
CA LEU A 307 -1.02 -12.99 -23.61
C LEU A 307 -0.28 -13.82 -24.67
N ILE A 308 -0.78 -13.82 -25.91
CA ILE A 308 -0.16 -14.44 -27.10
C ILE A 308 1.01 -13.60 -27.67
N GLU A 309 1.07 -12.30 -27.38
CA GLU A 309 2.28 -11.49 -27.63
C GLU A 309 3.37 -11.82 -26.61
N LEU A 310 3.02 -11.93 -25.32
CA LEU A 310 3.93 -12.25 -24.23
C LEU A 310 4.51 -13.66 -24.35
N SER A 311 3.72 -14.65 -24.77
CA SER A 311 4.20 -16.03 -24.98
C SER A 311 5.28 -16.16 -26.06
N LYS A 312 5.36 -15.20 -27.00
CA LYS A 312 6.39 -15.15 -28.05
C LYS A 312 7.67 -14.44 -27.59
N GLU A 313 7.66 -13.81 -26.42
CA GLU A 313 8.83 -13.12 -25.87
C GLU A 313 9.61 -13.95 -24.85
N ILE A 314 9.14 -15.15 -24.53
CA ILE A 314 9.79 -16.10 -23.63
C ILE A 314 9.81 -17.50 -24.24
N ASN A 315 10.83 -18.27 -23.92
CA ASN A 315 10.92 -19.70 -24.21
C ASN A 315 10.72 -20.47 -22.90
N LEU A 316 9.80 -21.43 -22.92
CA LEU A 316 9.54 -22.40 -21.85
C LEU A 316 10.06 -23.78 -22.25
N GLU A 317 10.10 -24.74 -21.33
CA GLU A 317 10.49 -26.11 -21.65
C GLU A 317 9.45 -26.79 -22.55
N SER A 318 9.89 -27.78 -23.33
CA SER A 318 9.07 -28.44 -24.35
C SER A 318 7.92 -29.31 -23.80
N ASP A 319 7.81 -29.48 -22.49
CA ASP A 319 6.63 -30.10 -21.85
C ASP A 319 5.43 -29.14 -21.77
N ILE A 320 5.66 -27.83 -21.79
CA ILE A 320 4.60 -26.82 -21.77
C ILE A 320 4.02 -26.60 -23.18
N VAL A 321 3.12 -27.51 -23.58
CA VAL A 321 2.38 -27.48 -24.86
C VAL A 321 1.57 -26.18 -25.07
N PHE A 322 1.23 -25.46 -24.00
CA PHE A 322 0.42 -24.23 -24.04
C PHE A 322 1.01 -23.11 -23.15
N PRO A 323 1.99 -22.33 -23.65
CA PRO A 323 2.64 -21.25 -22.89
C PRO A 323 1.67 -20.20 -22.33
N GLU A 324 0.61 -19.85 -23.07
CA GLU A 324 -0.43 -18.91 -22.64
C GLU A 324 -1.15 -19.40 -21.37
N ARG A 325 -1.32 -20.72 -21.23
CA ARG A 325 -1.95 -21.34 -20.05
C ARG A 325 -1.03 -21.27 -18.83
N ALA A 326 0.26 -21.51 -19.02
CA ALA A 326 1.26 -21.37 -17.96
C ALA A 326 1.39 -19.90 -17.51
N LEU A 327 1.43 -18.97 -18.48
CA LEU A 327 1.37 -17.53 -18.23
C LEU A 327 0.09 -17.12 -17.49
N ALA A 328 -1.08 -17.62 -17.89
CA ALA A 328 -2.34 -17.33 -17.21
C ALA A 328 -2.31 -17.74 -15.73
N CYS A 329 -1.78 -18.94 -15.40
CA CYS A 329 -1.59 -19.39 -14.03
C CYS A 329 -0.69 -18.44 -13.20
N TYR A 330 0.45 -18.02 -13.76
CA TYR A 330 1.39 -17.13 -13.07
C TYR A 330 0.83 -15.70 -12.92
N LEU A 331 0.31 -15.12 -14.01
CA LEU A 331 -0.24 -13.76 -14.02
C LEU A 331 -1.51 -13.64 -13.16
N ALA A 332 -2.32 -14.70 -13.07
CA ALA A 332 -3.44 -14.76 -12.13
C ALA A 332 -3.00 -14.50 -10.69
N LYS A 333 -1.87 -15.07 -10.26
CA LYS A 333 -1.35 -14.83 -8.91
C LYS A 333 -0.97 -13.38 -8.69
N LEU A 334 -0.28 -12.74 -9.64
CA LEU A 334 0.09 -11.32 -9.52
C LEU A 334 -1.16 -10.42 -9.49
N ARG A 335 -2.12 -10.69 -10.39
CA ARG A 335 -3.33 -9.89 -10.60
C ARG A 335 -4.33 -10.00 -9.45
N THR A 336 -4.76 -11.19 -9.07
CA THR A 336 -5.80 -11.39 -8.05
C THR A 336 -5.21 -11.42 -6.63
N GLY A 337 -4.07 -12.08 -6.47
CA GLY A 337 -3.46 -12.40 -5.18
C GLY A 337 -3.98 -13.70 -4.54
N ASP A 338 -4.84 -14.46 -5.21
CA ASP A 338 -5.46 -15.72 -4.73
C ASP A 338 -4.43 -16.82 -4.41
N SER A 339 -4.85 -17.93 -3.78
CA SER A 339 -3.98 -19.08 -3.56
C SER A 339 -3.68 -19.83 -4.87
N TRP A 340 -2.54 -20.53 -4.93
CA TRP A 340 -2.14 -21.27 -6.14
C TRP A 340 -3.16 -22.37 -6.47
N GLU A 341 -3.62 -23.10 -5.46
CA GLU A 341 -4.61 -24.18 -5.58
C GLU A 341 -5.90 -23.66 -6.21
N ARG A 342 -6.43 -22.54 -5.72
CA ARG A 342 -7.63 -21.89 -6.27
C ARG A 342 -7.44 -21.44 -7.72
N ILE A 343 -6.27 -20.89 -8.05
CA ILE A 343 -5.94 -20.48 -9.43
C ILE A 343 -5.88 -21.71 -10.35
N PHE A 344 -5.22 -22.78 -9.91
CA PHE A 344 -5.09 -24.03 -10.66
C PHE A 344 -6.45 -24.73 -10.83
N ASP A 345 -7.31 -24.74 -9.82
CA ASP A 345 -8.67 -25.30 -9.88
C ASP A 345 -9.58 -24.56 -10.88
N VAL A 346 -9.55 -23.22 -10.88
CA VAL A 346 -10.33 -22.39 -11.82
C VAL A 346 -9.84 -22.61 -13.26
N ILE A 347 -8.52 -22.57 -13.48
CA ILE A 347 -7.88 -22.74 -14.80
C ILE A 347 -7.89 -24.22 -15.23
N GLY A 348 -8.23 -25.15 -14.33
CA GLY A 348 -8.34 -26.59 -14.56
C GLY A 348 -7.01 -27.31 -14.79
N VAL A 349 -5.97 -26.93 -14.05
CA VAL A 349 -4.60 -27.48 -14.09
C VAL A 349 -4.36 -28.32 -12.82
N PRO A 350 -3.78 -29.53 -12.91
CA PRO A 350 -3.37 -30.28 -11.71
C PRO A 350 -2.29 -29.53 -10.92
N ASN A 351 -2.36 -29.55 -9.58
CA ASN A 351 -1.44 -28.78 -8.73
C ASN A 351 0.05 -28.97 -9.07
N SER A 352 0.51 -30.21 -9.33
CA SER A 352 1.89 -30.51 -9.72
C SER A 352 2.30 -29.83 -11.03
N THR A 353 1.46 -29.90 -12.06
CA THR A 353 1.65 -29.21 -13.34
C THR A 353 1.64 -27.70 -13.16
N GLY A 354 0.72 -27.17 -12.32
CA GLY A 354 0.63 -25.75 -12.01
C GLY A 354 1.90 -25.21 -11.35
N TYR A 355 2.46 -25.95 -10.38
CA TYR A 355 3.71 -25.59 -9.72
C TYR A 355 4.92 -25.65 -10.67
N ASN A 356 4.97 -26.56 -11.65
CA ASN A 356 5.97 -26.53 -12.72
C ASN A 356 5.82 -25.25 -13.57
N TYR A 357 4.62 -25.02 -14.12
CA TYR A 357 4.30 -23.88 -14.98
C TYR A 357 4.72 -22.54 -14.38
N VAL A 358 4.36 -22.26 -13.12
CA VAL A 358 4.65 -20.97 -12.48
C VAL A 358 6.12 -20.80 -12.11
N SER A 359 6.89 -21.90 -12.06
CA SER A 359 8.34 -21.88 -11.81
C SER A 359 9.09 -21.56 -13.10
N GLN A 360 8.83 -22.30 -14.19
CA GLN A 360 9.41 -22.02 -15.51
C GLN A 360 9.03 -20.61 -16.00
N VAL A 361 7.76 -20.21 -15.88
CA VAL A 361 7.29 -18.89 -16.35
C VAL A 361 7.93 -17.75 -15.55
N ARG A 362 8.10 -17.88 -14.23
CA ARG A 362 8.83 -16.86 -13.46
C ARG A 362 10.26 -16.70 -13.96
N LEU A 363 10.98 -17.81 -14.14
CA LEU A 363 12.36 -17.81 -14.58
C LEU A 363 12.50 -17.19 -15.98
N ALA A 364 11.69 -17.66 -16.94
CA ALA A 364 11.71 -17.16 -18.31
C ALA A 364 11.29 -15.68 -18.40
N LEU A 365 10.31 -15.22 -17.61
CA LEU A 365 9.97 -13.79 -17.55
C LEU A 365 11.08 -12.96 -16.92
N LYS A 366 11.71 -13.44 -15.83
CA LYS A 366 12.83 -12.77 -15.16
C LYS A 366 14.04 -12.59 -16.09
N GLU A 367 14.39 -13.62 -16.84
CA GLU A 367 15.65 -13.68 -17.59
C GLU A 367 15.49 -13.24 -19.06
N GLN A 368 14.36 -13.53 -19.70
CA GLN A 368 14.15 -13.30 -21.14
C GLN A 368 13.19 -12.14 -21.45
N PHE A 369 12.38 -11.67 -20.49
CA PHE A 369 11.41 -10.59 -20.69
C PHE A 369 11.76 -9.30 -19.94
N VAL A 370 12.03 -9.34 -18.63
CA VAL A 370 12.36 -8.14 -17.83
C VAL A 370 13.50 -7.30 -18.45
N PRO A 371 14.64 -7.87 -18.90
CA PRO A 371 15.74 -7.09 -19.45
C PRO A 371 15.41 -6.37 -20.77
N LYS A 372 14.32 -6.72 -21.46
CA LYS A 372 13.88 -6.00 -22.68
C LYS A 372 13.17 -4.67 -22.36
N TYR A 373 12.74 -4.46 -21.11
CA TYR A 373 11.84 -3.38 -20.73
C TYR A 373 12.28 -2.58 -19.50
N ILE A 374 13.22 -3.07 -18.70
CA ILE A 374 13.75 -2.40 -17.49
C ILE A 374 15.24 -2.77 -17.36
N GLY A 375 16.08 -1.80 -17.02
CA GLY A 375 17.49 -2.04 -16.70
C GLY A 375 18.41 -0.95 -17.27
N LEU A 376 19.19 -0.26 -16.43
CA LEU A 376 20.16 0.75 -16.89
C LEU A 376 21.22 0.17 -17.84
N ALA A 377 21.57 -1.11 -17.68
CA ALA A 377 22.50 -1.85 -18.55
C ALA A 377 21.86 -2.37 -19.85
N ASN A 378 20.53 -2.34 -19.98
CA ASN A 378 19.79 -3.00 -21.07
C ASN A 378 19.01 -2.02 -21.95
N ILE A 379 18.61 -0.88 -21.38
CA ILE A 379 17.85 0.18 -22.05
C ILE A 379 18.82 1.22 -22.62
N THR A 380 18.54 1.75 -23.82
CA THR A 380 19.35 2.83 -24.39
C THR A 380 18.96 4.19 -23.81
N ARG A 381 19.92 5.10 -23.65
CA ARG A 381 19.65 6.49 -23.26
C ARG A 381 18.62 7.15 -24.19
N ASN A 382 18.69 6.90 -25.50
CA ASN A 382 17.76 7.45 -26.49
C ASN A 382 16.32 6.95 -26.28
N THR A 383 16.14 5.68 -25.91
CA THR A 383 14.84 5.13 -25.53
C THR A 383 14.27 5.88 -24.34
N ALA A 384 15.06 6.08 -23.27
CA ALA A 384 14.60 6.80 -22.09
C ALA A 384 14.32 8.29 -22.36
N LEU A 385 15.15 8.98 -23.16
CA LEU A 385 14.89 10.37 -23.56
C LEU A 385 13.54 10.53 -24.30
N SER A 386 13.13 9.54 -25.11
CA SER A 386 11.82 9.57 -25.79
C SER A 386 10.61 9.55 -24.84
N HIS A 387 10.82 9.19 -23.57
CA HIS A 387 9.80 9.20 -22.51
C HIS A 387 9.81 10.49 -21.65
N VAL A 388 10.66 11.47 -21.98
CA VAL A 388 10.64 12.80 -21.34
C VAL A 388 9.50 13.65 -21.91
N THR A 389 8.51 13.99 -21.07
CA THR A 389 7.34 14.75 -21.53
C THR A 389 7.65 16.23 -21.76
N ARG A 390 6.95 16.85 -22.73
CA ARG A 390 6.99 18.31 -23.03
C ARG A 390 6.82 19.16 -21.78
N ILE A 391 6.00 18.73 -20.82
CA ILE A 391 5.72 19.45 -19.58
C ILE A 391 6.90 19.35 -18.61
N ALA A 392 7.51 18.17 -18.45
CA ALA A 392 8.68 18.04 -17.58
C ALA A 392 9.89 18.80 -18.16
N SER A 393 10.18 18.65 -19.46
CA SER A 393 11.28 19.37 -20.10
C SER A 393 11.03 20.88 -20.11
N GLY A 394 9.81 21.33 -20.43
CA GLY A 394 9.45 22.76 -20.41
C GLY A 394 9.48 23.42 -19.01
N LEU A 395 9.34 22.64 -17.93
CA LEU A 395 9.38 23.13 -16.54
C LEU A 395 10.75 23.02 -15.86
N LEU A 396 11.60 22.06 -16.25
CA LEU A 396 12.85 21.73 -15.54
C LEU A 396 14.12 21.80 -16.41
N ALA A 397 14.00 21.61 -17.73
CA ALA A 397 15.13 21.53 -18.66
C ALA A 397 15.18 22.69 -19.68
N ASP A 398 14.14 23.53 -19.71
CA ASP A 398 13.87 24.60 -20.68
C ASP A 398 13.76 24.13 -22.14
N TYR A 399 13.02 23.03 -22.35
CA TYR A 399 12.80 22.36 -23.65
C TYR A 399 14.06 21.76 -24.29
N ASP A 400 15.13 21.61 -23.52
CA ASP A 400 16.26 20.75 -23.90
C ASP A 400 15.82 19.27 -23.94
N ASN A 401 16.17 18.59 -25.03
CA ASN A 401 15.81 17.19 -25.30
C ASN A 401 16.95 16.20 -25.02
N GLU A 402 18.16 16.68 -24.70
CA GLU A 402 19.33 15.86 -24.37
C GLU A 402 19.43 15.58 -22.86
N LYS A 403 18.81 16.44 -22.02
CA LYS A 403 18.72 16.25 -20.56
C LYS A 403 17.72 15.15 -20.20
N MET A 404 18.20 14.12 -19.52
CA MET A 404 17.33 13.13 -18.88
C MET A 404 16.57 13.79 -17.73
N ILE A 405 15.29 13.45 -17.57
CA ILE A 405 14.51 13.78 -16.37
C ILE A 405 14.02 12.47 -15.76
N VAL A 406 14.60 12.06 -14.64
CA VAL A 406 14.24 10.82 -13.94
C VAL A 406 13.62 11.14 -12.58
N ILE A 407 12.57 10.40 -12.24
CA ILE A 407 11.80 10.55 -11.01
C ILE A 407 11.99 9.30 -10.17
N CYS A 408 12.40 9.45 -8.91
CA CYS A 408 12.74 8.31 -8.05
C CYS A 408 11.87 8.30 -6.78
N ASP A 409 11.31 7.14 -6.43
CA ASP A 409 10.57 6.96 -5.16
C ASP A 409 10.60 5.51 -4.64
N GLY A 410 10.57 5.39 -3.31
CA GLY A 410 10.64 4.13 -2.58
C GLY A 410 9.25 3.61 -2.22
N THR A 411 8.90 2.43 -2.72
CA THR A 411 7.62 1.77 -2.42
C THR A 411 7.80 0.68 -1.37
N TYR A 412 6.69 0.03 -1.00
CA TYR A 412 6.63 -0.95 0.08
C TYR A 412 5.91 -2.21 -0.37
N VAL A 413 6.49 -3.39 -0.16
CA VAL A 413 5.80 -4.68 -0.28
C VAL A 413 5.74 -5.31 1.10
N TYR A 414 4.52 -5.49 1.62
CA TYR A 414 4.27 -5.96 2.99
C TYR A 414 4.40 -7.47 3.09
N HIS A 415 4.88 -7.97 4.23
CA HIS A 415 4.95 -9.41 4.47
C HIS A 415 4.72 -9.78 5.94
N GLN A 416 4.48 -11.07 6.16
CA GLN A 416 4.32 -11.65 7.49
C GLN A 416 5.55 -11.38 8.38
N LYS A 417 5.31 -11.30 9.69
CA LYS A 417 6.40 -11.35 10.67
C LYS A 417 7.18 -12.67 10.48
N SER A 418 8.49 -12.60 10.33
CA SER A 418 9.35 -13.78 10.21
C SER A 418 9.79 -14.30 11.58
N ALA A 419 10.00 -15.62 11.70
CA ALA A 419 10.64 -16.23 12.87
C ALA A 419 12.17 -16.00 12.89
N HIS A 420 12.77 -15.68 11.73
CA HIS A 420 14.20 -15.35 11.67
C HIS A 420 14.46 -13.93 12.18
N TYR A 421 14.73 -13.80 13.49
CA TYR A 421 14.79 -12.51 14.19
C TYR A 421 15.71 -11.44 13.55
N PRO A 422 16.89 -11.74 12.98
CA PRO A 422 17.69 -10.73 12.27
C PRO A 422 16.93 -10.12 11.08
N PHE A 423 16.35 -10.96 10.22
CA PHE A 423 15.53 -10.51 9.09
C PHE A 423 14.26 -9.81 9.56
N GLN A 424 13.61 -10.30 10.64
CA GLN A 424 12.42 -9.67 11.22
C GLN A 424 12.69 -8.26 11.77
N ARG A 425 13.91 -7.98 12.26
CA ARG A 425 14.33 -6.62 12.66
C ARG A 425 14.67 -5.75 11.45
N ALA A 426 15.37 -6.30 10.45
CA ALA A 426 15.75 -5.56 9.23
C ALA A 426 14.55 -5.16 8.36
N SER A 427 13.51 -6.00 8.29
CA SER A 427 12.28 -5.76 7.54
C SER A 427 11.18 -5.03 8.33
N TYR A 428 11.33 -4.79 9.62
CA TYR A 428 10.32 -4.03 10.37
C TYR A 428 10.47 -2.53 10.11
N SER A 429 9.39 -1.86 9.71
CA SER A 429 9.35 -0.41 9.50
C SER A 429 8.71 0.31 10.69
N PRO A 430 9.45 1.13 11.46
CA PRO A 430 8.87 1.99 12.50
C PRO A 430 7.85 3.01 11.98
N HIS A 431 7.90 3.35 10.69
CA HIS A 431 6.99 4.32 10.06
C HIS A 431 5.68 3.69 9.53
N LYS A 432 5.66 2.39 9.30
CA LYS A 432 4.47 1.64 8.87
C LYS A 432 3.95 0.65 9.94
N PHE A 433 4.68 0.52 11.05
CA PHE A 433 4.40 -0.40 12.18
C PHE A 433 4.25 -1.88 11.77
N THR A 434 4.90 -2.29 10.68
CA THR A 434 4.75 -3.62 10.08
C THR A 434 6.02 -4.07 9.35
N ASN A 435 6.08 -5.36 8.97
CA ASN A 435 7.17 -5.95 8.20
C ASN A 435 6.98 -5.74 6.69
N LEU A 436 8.04 -5.31 6.01
CA LEU A 436 8.08 -5.00 4.59
C LEU A 436 9.51 -5.06 4.02
N PHE A 437 9.61 -5.17 2.70
CA PHE A 437 10.80 -4.75 1.95
C PHE A 437 10.47 -3.56 1.02
N LYS A 438 11.51 -2.85 0.57
CA LYS A 438 11.39 -1.69 -0.32
C LYS A 438 11.97 -1.97 -1.70
N PRO A 439 11.15 -2.00 -2.77
CA PRO A 439 11.60 -1.67 -4.11
C PRO A 439 11.80 -0.14 -4.25
N MET A 440 12.85 0.28 -4.96
CA MET A 440 13.06 1.65 -5.42
C MET A 440 12.76 1.70 -6.93
N ILE A 441 11.85 2.58 -7.35
CA ILE A 441 11.49 2.76 -8.76
C ILE A 441 12.10 4.05 -9.28
N PHE A 442 12.74 3.97 -10.44
CA PHE A 442 13.14 5.07 -11.29
C PHE A 442 12.18 5.09 -12.49
N CYS A 443 11.43 6.18 -12.68
CA CYS A 443 10.55 6.32 -13.84
C CYS A 443 10.75 7.67 -14.57
N MET A 444 10.33 7.67 -15.82
CA MET A 444 10.31 8.83 -16.70
C MET A 444 9.02 9.63 -16.48
N PRO A 445 8.93 10.90 -16.96
CA PRO A 445 7.78 11.76 -16.70
C PRO A 445 6.46 11.32 -17.33
N ASP A 446 6.47 10.39 -18.28
CA ASP A 446 5.28 9.70 -18.82
C ASP A 446 4.91 8.43 -18.03
N GLY A 447 5.59 8.17 -16.91
CA GLY A 447 5.40 6.99 -16.09
C GLY A 447 5.93 5.69 -16.68
N TRP A 448 6.84 5.73 -17.67
CA TRP A 448 7.61 4.57 -18.09
C TRP A 448 8.73 4.25 -17.07
N ILE A 449 8.90 2.99 -16.68
CA ILE A 449 9.84 2.57 -15.64
C ILE A 449 11.21 2.31 -16.26
N LEU A 450 12.23 3.08 -15.87
CA LEU A 450 13.59 2.90 -16.35
C LEU A 450 14.32 1.76 -15.61
N GLU A 451 14.20 1.75 -14.28
CA GLU A 451 14.95 0.84 -13.40
C GLU A 451 14.17 0.54 -12.11
N VAL A 452 14.37 -0.66 -11.55
CA VAL A 452 13.74 -1.14 -10.31
C VAL A 452 14.79 -1.83 -9.43
N THR A 453 15.25 -1.17 -8.38
CA THR A 453 16.34 -1.68 -7.52
C THR A 453 15.87 -2.10 -6.14
N GLY A 454 16.64 -2.99 -5.48
CA GLY A 454 16.29 -3.61 -4.21
C GLY A 454 16.49 -5.14 -4.24
N PRO A 455 15.83 -5.90 -3.35
CA PRO A 455 14.90 -5.45 -2.32
C PRO A 455 15.64 -4.86 -1.10
N TYR A 456 15.36 -3.61 -0.73
CA TYR A 456 16.02 -2.94 0.38
C TYR A 456 15.33 -3.19 1.73
N SER A 457 16.12 -3.11 2.80
CA SER A 457 15.67 -3.17 4.19
C SER A 457 14.69 -2.04 4.52
N ALA A 458 13.69 -2.34 5.35
CA ALA A 458 12.71 -1.35 5.81
C ALA A 458 13.34 -0.15 6.55
N ASN A 459 14.53 -0.36 7.13
CA ASN A 459 15.29 0.66 7.87
C ASN A 459 16.28 1.45 6.99
N GLN A 460 16.58 1.01 5.77
CA GLN A 460 17.38 1.81 4.84
C GLN A 460 16.59 3.05 4.39
N SER A 461 17.22 4.22 4.43
CA SER A 461 16.59 5.46 3.98
C SER A 461 16.71 5.61 2.47
N ASP A 462 15.80 6.39 1.87
CA ASP A 462 15.74 6.57 0.42
C ASP A 462 16.98 7.36 -0.07
N SER A 463 17.51 8.25 0.79
CA SER A 463 18.84 8.86 0.62
C SER A 463 19.98 7.83 0.61
N THR A 464 19.95 6.82 1.49
CA THR A 464 20.98 5.76 1.56
C THR A 464 20.95 4.90 0.30
N ILE A 465 19.76 4.46 -0.11
CA ILE A 465 19.53 3.66 -1.31
C ILE A 465 20.11 4.37 -2.55
N MET A 466 19.81 5.66 -2.71
CA MET A 466 20.36 6.46 -3.81
C MET A 466 21.90 6.68 -3.68
N GLN A 467 22.42 6.81 -2.46
CA GLN A 467 23.86 6.96 -2.22
C GLN A 467 24.64 5.70 -2.63
N ASP A 468 24.05 4.52 -2.45
CA ASP A 468 24.59 3.23 -2.88
C ASP A 468 24.52 3.09 -4.42
N MET A 469 23.37 3.43 -5.03
CA MET A 469 23.18 3.38 -6.48
C MET A 469 24.13 4.30 -7.26
N LEU A 470 24.43 5.49 -6.73
CA LEU A 470 25.45 6.41 -7.27
C LEU A 470 26.87 5.81 -7.36
N ASN A 471 27.15 4.70 -6.68
CA ASN A 471 28.45 4.06 -6.72
C ASN A 471 28.55 2.98 -7.81
N THR A 472 27.43 2.49 -8.37
CA THR A 472 27.41 1.44 -9.40
C THR A 472 27.94 1.95 -10.74
N GLU A 473 28.38 1.03 -11.60
CA GLU A 473 28.90 1.38 -12.93
C GLU A 473 27.76 1.72 -13.91
N ASP A 474 26.69 0.93 -13.93
CA ASP A 474 25.51 1.17 -14.79
C ASP A 474 24.94 2.58 -14.62
N PHE A 475 24.85 3.07 -13.37
CA PHE A 475 24.38 4.42 -13.07
C PHE A 475 25.29 5.50 -13.67
N LYS A 476 26.62 5.35 -13.51
CA LYS A 476 27.63 6.31 -14.01
C LYS A 476 27.74 6.28 -15.54
N ASN A 477 27.48 5.13 -16.15
CA ASN A 477 27.57 4.93 -17.59
C ASN A 477 26.29 5.41 -18.33
N PHE A 478 25.14 5.39 -17.66
CA PHE A 478 23.84 5.77 -18.25
C PHE A 478 23.51 7.26 -18.10
N PHE A 479 23.73 7.84 -16.91
CA PHE A 479 23.42 9.23 -16.62
C PHE A 479 24.59 10.16 -16.98
N GLN A 480 24.26 11.40 -17.34
CA GLN A 480 25.21 12.40 -17.85
C GLN A 480 25.16 13.69 -17.01
N GLN A 481 26.22 14.50 -17.13
CA GLN A 481 26.31 15.82 -16.48
C GLN A 481 25.08 16.69 -16.83
N ASN A 482 24.50 17.33 -15.82
CA ASN A 482 23.26 18.12 -15.88
C ASN A 482 21.94 17.34 -16.03
N ASP A 483 21.94 16.00 -16.02
CA ASP A 483 20.71 15.22 -15.90
C ASP A 483 19.95 15.54 -14.62
N ILE A 484 18.63 15.39 -14.67
CA ILE A 484 17.69 15.96 -13.70
C ILE A 484 17.02 14.86 -12.87
N PHE A 485 17.26 14.90 -11.55
CA PHE A 485 16.67 13.97 -10.59
C PHE A 485 15.55 14.65 -9.79
N VAL A 486 14.33 14.12 -9.94
CA VAL A 486 13.11 14.65 -9.31
C VAL A 486 12.71 13.73 -8.13
N LEU A 487 12.83 14.24 -6.91
CA LEU A 487 12.84 13.44 -5.68
C LEU A 487 11.84 13.99 -4.63
N ASP A 488 11.36 13.17 -3.69
CA ASP A 488 10.73 13.71 -2.46
C ASP A 488 11.77 13.96 -1.35
N ARG A 489 11.32 14.59 -0.27
CA ARG A 489 12.10 14.98 0.92
C ARG A 489 12.71 13.81 1.71
N GLY A 490 12.46 12.55 1.33
CA GLY A 490 13.22 11.39 1.78
C GLY A 490 14.68 11.36 1.29
N PHE A 491 14.96 11.99 0.14
CA PHE A 491 16.28 12.06 -0.50
C PHE A 491 17.15 13.26 -0.04
N ARG A 492 16.68 14.03 0.95
CA ARG A 492 17.34 15.26 1.42
C ARG A 492 18.76 15.11 1.98
N TYR A 493 19.23 13.90 2.26
CA TYR A 493 20.60 13.66 2.72
C TYR A 493 21.56 13.23 1.59
N VAL A 494 21.05 12.94 0.38
CA VAL A 494 21.87 12.60 -0.80
C VAL A 494 21.92 13.71 -1.86
N SER A 495 21.00 14.68 -1.82
CA SER A 495 20.95 15.82 -2.78
C SER A 495 22.32 16.46 -3.04
N ALA A 496 23.06 16.86 -2.00
CA ALA A 496 24.39 17.43 -2.14
C ALA A 496 25.42 16.47 -2.78
N LYS A 497 25.29 15.15 -2.63
CA LYS A 497 26.15 14.17 -3.34
C LYS A 497 25.79 14.08 -4.82
N LEU A 498 24.50 14.10 -5.16
CA LEU A 498 24.02 14.16 -6.55
C LEU A 498 24.51 15.44 -7.25
N GLU A 499 24.40 16.58 -6.58
CA GLU A 499 24.87 17.89 -7.06
C GLU A 499 26.40 17.90 -7.27
N CYS A 500 27.17 17.37 -6.31
CA CYS A 500 28.63 17.20 -6.47
C CYS A 500 29.01 16.14 -7.52
N SER A 501 28.11 15.22 -7.86
CA SER A 501 28.27 14.26 -8.97
C SER A 501 27.82 14.85 -10.32
N GLY A 502 27.47 16.14 -10.38
CA GLY A 502 27.16 16.85 -11.61
C GLY A 502 25.69 16.85 -12.04
N TYR A 503 24.78 16.31 -11.23
CA TYR A 503 23.35 16.23 -11.53
C TYR A 503 22.56 17.41 -10.97
N LYS A 504 21.44 17.75 -11.61
CA LYS A 504 20.48 18.74 -11.09
C LYS A 504 19.44 18.05 -10.22
N VAL A 505 19.26 18.51 -8.98
CA VAL A 505 18.31 17.89 -8.04
C VAL A 505 17.12 18.81 -7.79
N PHE A 506 15.91 18.27 -7.93
CA PHE A 506 14.65 18.96 -7.68
C PHE A 506 13.83 18.23 -6.61
N MET A 507 13.54 18.92 -5.51
CA MET A 507 12.91 18.36 -4.31
C MET A 507 11.92 19.39 -3.71
N PRO A 508 10.74 18.99 -3.20
CA PRO A 508 9.83 19.93 -2.54
C PRO A 508 10.47 20.57 -1.30
N ALA A 509 10.24 21.86 -1.09
CA ALA A 509 10.97 22.66 -0.11
C ALA A 509 10.87 22.11 1.34
N LEU A 510 11.99 22.21 2.06
CA LEU A 510 12.06 21.87 3.49
C LEU A 510 11.76 23.11 4.34
N LYS A 511 10.73 23.01 5.18
CA LYS A 511 10.26 24.10 6.03
C LYS A 511 11.22 24.35 7.20
N ALA A 512 11.75 25.57 7.32
CA ALA A 512 12.70 25.92 8.37
C ALA A 512 12.06 25.90 9.77
N LYS A 513 12.84 25.55 10.81
CA LYS A 513 12.34 25.27 12.19
C LYS A 513 11.47 26.38 12.82
N LYS A 514 11.65 27.66 12.44
CA LYS A 514 10.88 28.81 12.95
C LYS A 514 9.81 29.33 11.97
N GLN A 515 9.78 28.82 10.74
CA GLN A 515 8.94 29.30 9.65
C GLN A 515 7.52 28.71 9.79
N LYS A 516 6.46 29.52 9.60
CA LYS A 516 5.07 29.01 9.63
C LYS A 516 4.58 28.53 8.25
N GLN A 517 5.00 29.19 7.18
CA GLN A 517 4.62 28.92 5.78
C GLN A 517 5.82 29.11 4.86
N PHE A 518 5.86 28.41 3.74
CA PHE A 518 6.87 28.59 2.69
C PHE A 518 6.82 30.02 2.12
N THR A 519 7.95 30.53 1.60
CA THR A 519 7.92 31.72 0.73
C THR A 519 7.12 31.41 -0.54
N THR A 520 6.72 32.42 -1.31
CA THR A 520 5.95 32.20 -2.55
C THR A 520 6.76 31.36 -3.54
N GLU A 521 8.01 31.77 -3.78
CA GLU A 521 9.08 31.04 -4.47
C GLU A 521 9.16 29.56 -4.02
N GLN A 522 9.51 29.28 -2.75
CA GLN A 522 9.58 27.91 -2.20
C GLN A 522 8.29 27.08 -2.42
N ALA A 523 7.12 27.73 -2.39
CA ALA A 523 5.83 27.08 -2.55
C ALA A 523 5.45 26.85 -4.03
N ASN A 524 5.95 27.69 -4.93
CA ASN A 524 5.88 27.56 -6.38
C ASN A 524 6.85 26.50 -6.90
N ASP A 525 8.11 26.51 -6.47
CA ASP A 525 9.09 25.46 -6.77
C ASP A 525 8.54 24.09 -6.34
N SER A 526 8.03 24.02 -5.11
CA SER A 526 7.35 22.82 -4.61
C SER A 526 6.14 22.40 -5.46
N ARG A 527 5.42 23.33 -6.11
CA ARG A 527 4.34 22.99 -7.06
C ARG A 527 4.90 22.43 -8.36
N ILE A 528 5.97 23.02 -8.91
CA ILE A 528 6.64 22.55 -10.14
C ILE A 528 7.14 21.12 -9.92
N VAL A 529 7.92 20.89 -8.87
CA VAL A 529 8.44 19.56 -8.51
C VAL A 529 7.30 18.55 -8.30
N THR A 530 6.20 18.94 -7.63
CA THR A 530 5.04 18.05 -7.45
C THR A 530 4.13 17.90 -8.68
N LYS A 531 4.26 18.71 -9.75
CA LYS A 531 3.62 18.42 -11.05
C LYS A 531 4.36 17.27 -11.74
N VAL A 532 5.69 17.31 -11.76
CA VAL A 532 6.51 16.29 -12.44
C VAL A 532 6.57 15.00 -11.62
N ARG A 533 6.84 15.07 -10.30
CA ARG A 533 6.99 13.89 -9.43
C ARG A 533 5.73 13.02 -9.35
N TYR A 534 4.54 13.53 -9.72
CA TYR A 534 3.30 12.75 -9.70
C TYR A 534 3.40 11.43 -10.51
N ALA A 535 4.21 11.38 -11.58
CA ALA A 535 4.34 10.17 -12.40
C ALA A 535 4.82 8.94 -11.61
N VAL A 536 5.70 9.09 -10.60
CA VAL A 536 6.13 7.95 -9.78
C VAL A 536 5.08 7.54 -8.74
N GLU A 537 4.24 8.46 -8.29
CA GLU A 537 3.10 8.17 -7.40
C GLU A 537 2.03 7.37 -8.16
N ASP A 538 1.74 7.78 -9.39
CA ASP A 538 0.85 7.07 -10.32
C ASP A 538 1.40 5.69 -10.69
N VAL A 539 2.68 5.56 -11.07
CA VAL A 539 3.32 4.26 -11.33
C VAL A 539 3.23 3.34 -10.10
N ASN A 540 3.56 3.85 -8.91
CA ASN A 540 3.44 3.10 -7.65
C ASN A 540 2.00 2.65 -7.36
N GLY A 541 1.01 3.47 -7.74
CA GLY A 541 -0.40 3.12 -7.71
C GLY A 541 -0.78 2.05 -8.73
N ARG A 542 -0.37 2.20 -9.99
CA ARG A 542 -0.67 1.30 -11.11
C ARG A 542 -0.09 -0.10 -10.91
N VAL A 543 1.14 -0.24 -10.44
CA VAL A 543 1.71 -1.57 -10.11
C VAL A 543 0.84 -2.29 -9.08
N LYS A 544 0.35 -1.59 -8.04
CA LYS A 544 -0.42 -2.19 -6.94
C LYS A 544 -1.92 -2.38 -7.22
N SER A 545 -2.53 -1.56 -8.06
CA SER A 545 -3.93 -1.68 -8.47
C SER A 545 -4.11 -2.68 -9.62
N THR A 546 -3.09 -2.82 -10.49
CA THR A 546 -3.01 -3.86 -11.51
C THR A 546 -2.66 -5.20 -10.88
N TYR A 547 -1.58 -5.27 -10.08
CA TYR A 547 -1.11 -6.51 -9.47
C TYR A 547 -1.36 -6.49 -7.95
N ARG A 548 -2.56 -6.92 -7.55
CA ARG A 548 -3.05 -6.86 -6.15
C ARG A 548 -2.18 -7.63 -5.17
N GLN A 549 -1.42 -8.62 -5.65
CA GLN A 549 -0.46 -9.36 -4.85
C GLN A 549 0.57 -8.46 -4.12
N PHE A 550 0.90 -7.27 -4.64
CA PHE A 550 1.80 -6.30 -3.95
C PHE A 550 1.07 -5.33 -3.00
N THR A 551 -0.25 -5.41 -2.92
CA THR A 551 -1.07 -4.78 -1.87
C THR A 551 -1.31 -5.77 -0.71
N ASN A 552 -1.37 -7.06 -1.00
CA ASN A 552 -1.51 -8.13 -0.02
C ASN A 552 -0.26 -8.30 0.87
N VAL A 553 -0.45 -8.90 2.05
CA VAL A 553 0.65 -9.31 2.95
C VAL A 553 1.24 -10.62 2.45
N TRP A 554 2.48 -10.59 1.97
CA TRP A 554 3.20 -11.78 1.48
C TRP A 554 3.47 -12.80 2.58
N GLN A 555 3.35 -14.07 2.24
CA GLN A 555 3.75 -15.18 3.11
C GLN A 555 5.28 -15.33 3.12
N ASN A 556 5.86 -15.63 4.28
CA ASN A 556 7.32 -15.76 4.41
C ASN A 556 7.93 -16.76 3.40
N LYS A 557 7.22 -17.86 3.10
CA LYS A 557 7.64 -18.92 2.15
C LYS A 557 7.72 -18.47 0.67
N ALA A 558 7.24 -17.28 0.34
CA ALA A 558 7.22 -16.75 -1.04
C ALA A 558 8.13 -15.53 -1.23
N LEU A 559 8.90 -15.14 -0.21
CA LEU A 559 9.70 -13.91 -0.24
C LEU A 559 10.90 -13.98 -1.19
N ASP A 560 11.47 -15.17 -1.37
CA ASP A 560 12.60 -15.42 -2.28
C ASP A 560 12.26 -15.16 -3.75
N HIS A 561 10.98 -15.01 -4.07
CA HIS A 561 10.48 -14.65 -5.40
C HIS A 561 9.82 -13.27 -5.45
N ALA A 562 9.55 -12.64 -4.30
CA ALA A 562 8.67 -11.47 -4.22
C ALA A 562 9.22 -10.22 -4.92
N PHE A 563 10.55 -10.10 -5.03
CA PHE A 563 11.19 -9.00 -5.77
C PHE A 563 11.33 -9.29 -7.27
N ASP A 564 11.57 -10.55 -7.66
CA ASP A 564 11.54 -10.96 -9.08
C ASP A 564 10.13 -10.79 -9.66
N ASP A 565 9.10 -11.26 -8.94
CA ASP A 565 7.70 -11.07 -9.27
C ASP A 565 7.34 -9.57 -9.38
N PHE A 566 7.94 -8.71 -8.54
CA PHE A 566 7.77 -7.25 -8.61
C PHE A 566 8.44 -6.63 -9.85
N LYS A 567 9.65 -7.08 -10.22
CA LYS A 567 10.33 -6.67 -11.46
C LYS A 567 9.53 -7.07 -12.70
N ILE A 568 9.02 -8.30 -12.73
CA ILE A 568 8.15 -8.83 -13.80
C ILE A 568 6.89 -7.98 -13.93
N ALA A 569 6.21 -7.68 -12.82
CA ALA A 569 5.04 -6.80 -12.80
C ALA A 569 5.32 -5.38 -13.37
N CYS A 570 6.49 -4.82 -13.09
CA CYS A 570 6.92 -3.54 -13.64
C CYS A 570 7.19 -3.63 -15.15
N ALA A 571 7.88 -4.67 -15.62
CA ALA A 571 8.17 -4.86 -17.05
C ALA A 571 6.88 -5.07 -17.87
N LEU A 572 5.91 -5.80 -17.32
CA LEU A 572 4.58 -5.96 -17.93
C LEU A 572 3.82 -4.63 -18.01
N LEU A 573 3.94 -3.76 -16.99
CA LEU A 573 3.35 -2.43 -17.01
C LEU A 573 4.01 -1.53 -18.08
N ASN A 574 5.32 -1.64 -18.30
CA ASN A 574 6.02 -0.94 -19.37
C ASN A 574 5.57 -1.38 -20.77
N LYS A 575 5.41 -2.70 -20.99
CA LYS A 575 5.03 -3.27 -22.27
C LYS A 575 3.55 -3.09 -22.61
N PHE A 576 2.65 -3.33 -21.65
CA PHE A 576 1.20 -3.43 -21.90
C PHE A 576 0.36 -2.35 -21.21
N GLY A 577 0.94 -1.59 -20.28
CA GLY A 577 0.28 -0.47 -19.60
C GLY A 577 0.28 0.82 -20.41
N SER A 578 -0.73 1.66 -20.18
CA SER A 578 -0.78 3.02 -20.71
C SER A 578 0.37 3.89 -20.20
N ARG A 579 0.70 4.95 -20.95
CA ARG A 579 1.54 6.05 -20.45
C ARG A 579 0.67 7.10 -19.75
N LEU A 580 1.31 7.90 -18.91
CA LEU A 580 0.69 8.99 -18.15
C LEU A 580 0.56 10.23 -19.03
N GLU A 581 -0.58 10.35 -19.69
CA GLU A 581 -0.97 11.55 -20.44
C GLU A 581 -1.72 12.53 -19.52
N SER A 582 -1.07 13.01 -18.46
CA SER A 582 -1.71 13.74 -17.33
C SER A 582 -2.40 15.07 -17.67
N ASP A 583 -2.41 15.45 -18.95
CA ASP A 583 -2.84 16.75 -19.48
C ASP A 583 -3.53 16.63 -20.85
N LYS A 584 -3.91 15.40 -21.28
CA LYS A 584 -4.63 15.16 -22.56
C LYS A 584 -5.99 15.87 -22.62
N GLU A 585 -6.57 16.14 -21.44
CA GLU A 585 -7.88 16.77 -21.23
C GLU A 585 -7.77 18.28 -20.95
N ILE A 586 -6.57 18.87 -21.12
CA ILE A 586 -6.31 20.29 -20.86
C ILE A 586 -6.18 21.05 -22.18
N ASP A 587 -6.96 22.13 -22.31
CA ASP A 587 -7.11 22.97 -23.50
C ASP A 587 -6.16 24.18 -23.55
N PHE A 588 -5.34 24.38 -22.51
CA PHE A 588 -4.40 25.49 -22.38
C PHE A 588 -2.94 25.03 -22.24
N ASP A 589 -1.97 25.89 -22.57
CA ASP A 589 -0.56 25.57 -22.36
C ASP A 589 -0.19 25.68 -20.88
N LEU A 590 -0.21 24.53 -20.19
CA LEU A 590 0.11 24.44 -18.77
C LEU A 590 1.53 24.92 -18.44
N VAL A 591 2.51 24.79 -19.34
CA VAL A 591 3.89 25.24 -19.04
C VAL A 591 3.96 26.76 -19.08
N ALA A 592 3.35 27.39 -20.09
CA ALA A 592 3.22 28.84 -20.16
C ALA A 592 2.48 29.41 -18.95
N GLU A 593 1.38 28.79 -18.53
CA GLU A 593 0.59 29.23 -17.37
C GLU A 593 1.30 28.99 -16.02
N MET A 594 2.06 27.90 -15.88
CA MET A 594 2.89 27.67 -14.70
C MET A 594 4.07 28.66 -14.63
N LYS A 595 4.64 29.04 -15.78
CA LYS A 595 5.71 30.06 -15.84
C LYS A 595 5.18 31.48 -15.61
N SER A 596 4.04 31.86 -16.20
CA SER A 596 3.43 33.19 -16.00
C SER A 596 3.04 33.44 -14.53
N ARG A 597 2.52 32.41 -13.84
CA ARG A 597 2.17 32.49 -12.41
C ARG A 597 3.35 32.31 -11.46
N ASN A 598 4.59 32.11 -11.91
CA ASN A 598 5.75 31.94 -11.03
C ASN A 598 6.31 33.28 -10.52
N VAL A 599 5.50 34.05 -9.81
CA VAL A 599 5.92 35.33 -9.22
C VAL A 599 6.69 35.15 -7.90
N LYS A 600 7.68 36.02 -7.67
CA LYS A 600 8.59 35.97 -6.51
C LYS A 600 7.88 36.16 -5.15
N GLU A 601 6.88 37.03 -5.10
CA GLU A 601 5.99 37.23 -3.95
C GLU A 601 4.54 37.27 -4.42
N ASN A 602 3.64 36.58 -3.71
CA ASN A 602 2.21 36.65 -3.92
C ASN A 602 1.70 38.01 -3.41
N PRO A 603 1.09 38.87 -4.25
CA PRO A 603 0.63 40.21 -3.86
C PRO A 603 -0.33 40.25 -2.66
N MET A 604 -1.11 39.19 -2.45
CA MET A 604 -1.99 39.06 -1.28
C MET A 604 -1.22 38.97 0.06
N SER A 605 0.06 38.59 0.02
CA SER A 605 0.96 38.63 1.18
C SER A 605 1.19 40.05 1.64
N SER A 606 1.49 40.94 0.69
CA SER A 606 1.73 42.36 0.92
C SER A 606 0.45 43.03 1.43
N ILE A 607 -0.71 42.75 0.82
CA ILE A 607 -2.04 43.17 1.31
C ILE A 607 -2.26 42.70 2.76
N LEU A 608 -2.21 41.39 3.05
CA LEU A 608 -2.45 40.90 4.42
C LEU A 608 -1.42 41.42 5.45
N SER A 609 -0.22 41.82 5.03
CA SER A 609 0.76 42.46 5.92
C SER A 609 0.33 43.89 6.32
N ARG A 610 -0.17 44.70 5.38
CA ARG A 610 -0.73 46.04 5.64
C ARG A 610 -2.04 45.94 6.43
N PHE A 611 -2.92 45.01 6.03
CA PHE A 611 -4.23 44.76 6.65
C PHE A 611 -4.19 43.91 7.92
N LYS A 612 -3.01 43.63 8.48
CA LYS A 612 -2.83 42.73 9.62
C LYS A 612 -3.57 43.18 10.90
N ARG A 613 -3.81 44.48 11.07
CA ARG A 613 -4.63 45.03 12.18
C ARG A 613 -6.12 44.76 11.97
N TYR A 614 -6.65 45.07 10.78
CA TYR A 614 -8.09 44.94 10.47
C TYR A 614 -8.54 43.50 10.18
N THR A 615 -7.63 42.65 9.68
CA THR A 615 -7.88 41.21 9.52
C THR A 615 -7.86 40.45 10.85
N ALA A 616 -7.31 41.03 11.91
CA ALA A 616 -7.36 40.47 13.27
C ALA A 616 -8.65 40.85 14.03
N ASP A 617 -9.19 42.06 13.83
CA ASP A 617 -10.45 42.47 14.46
C ASP A 617 -11.65 41.73 13.85
N GLY A 618 -12.31 40.89 14.65
CA GLY A 618 -13.50 40.15 14.25
C GLY A 618 -14.71 41.05 13.92
N ARG A 619 -14.78 42.27 14.46
CA ARG A 619 -15.92 43.19 14.26
C ARG A 619 -16.02 43.72 12.82
N GLN A 620 -14.92 43.70 12.07
CA GLN A 620 -14.84 44.15 10.68
C GLN A 620 -15.39 43.12 9.67
N TRP A 621 -15.90 41.98 10.15
CA TRP A 621 -16.35 40.87 9.31
C TRP A 621 -17.82 40.55 9.58
N ILE A 622 -18.56 40.21 8.52
CA ILE A 622 -19.94 39.70 8.58
C ILE A 622 -19.88 38.20 8.38
N ASN A 623 -20.47 37.41 9.28
CA ASN A 623 -20.75 36.00 9.02
C ASN A 623 -21.90 35.91 8.00
N LEU A 624 -21.70 35.20 6.90
CA LEU A 624 -22.77 34.85 5.96
C LEU A 624 -22.77 33.34 5.71
N ASP A 625 -23.93 32.83 5.31
CA ASP A 625 -23.96 31.59 4.52
C ASP A 625 -23.58 31.92 3.08
N ALA A 626 -22.97 30.97 2.37
CA ALA A 626 -22.53 31.15 1.00
C ALA A 626 -23.66 31.45 0.01
N GLU A 627 -24.88 30.98 0.29
CA GLU A 627 -26.05 31.32 -0.53
C GLU A 627 -26.40 32.82 -0.46
N SER A 628 -25.98 33.53 0.59
CA SER A 628 -26.09 35.01 0.65
C SER A 628 -25.09 35.72 -0.28
N LEU A 629 -24.11 35.02 -0.88
CA LEU A 629 -23.23 35.52 -1.95
C LEU A 629 -23.67 35.05 -3.35
N LEU A 630 -24.93 34.62 -3.53
CA LEU A 630 -25.45 34.26 -4.86
C LEU A 630 -25.35 35.40 -5.90
N PRO A 631 -25.60 36.69 -5.57
CA PRO A 631 -25.51 37.78 -6.55
C PRO A 631 -24.09 38.24 -6.89
N SER A 632 -23.08 37.91 -6.09
CA SER A 632 -21.77 38.61 -6.11
C SER A 632 -20.55 37.74 -6.41
N PHE A 633 -20.54 36.44 -6.06
CA PHE A 633 -19.39 35.59 -6.38
C PHE A 633 -19.56 34.94 -7.77
N PRO A 634 -18.60 35.07 -8.71
CA PRO A 634 -18.74 34.62 -10.09
C PRO A 634 -19.01 33.12 -10.27
N VAL A 635 -19.81 32.77 -11.29
CA VAL A 635 -20.01 31.38 -11.72
C VAL A 635 -18.85 30.95 -12.62
N LEU A 636 -18.30 29.75 -12.38
CA LEU A 636 -17.12 29.20 -13.03
C LEU A 636 -17.43 27.82 -13.62
N THR A 637 -16.89 27.54 -14.81
CA THR A 637 -16.87 26.20 -15.41
C THR A 637 -15.82 25.30 -14.74
N TYR A 638 -15.96 23.98 -14.89
CA TYR A 638 -14.95 23.04 -14.40
C TYR A 638 -13.58 23.24 -15.10
N THR A 639 -13.57 23.62 -16.37
CA THR A 639 -12.34 23.96 -17.12
C THR A 639 -11.64 25.18 -16.54
N GLN A 640 -12.38 26.26 -16.23
CA GLN A 640 -11.82 27.42 -15.52
C GLN A 640 -11.28 27.05 -14.14
N LEU A 641 -11.92 26.13 -13.41
CA LEU A 641 -11.39 25.62 -12.15
C LEU A 641 -10.10 24.80 -12.34
N MET A 642 -9.99 23.99 -13.40
CA MET A 642 -8.77 23.26 -13.75
C MET A 642 -7.61 24.19 -14.15
N HIS A 643 -7.90 25.26 -14.89
CA HIS A 643 -6.96 26.36 -15.18
C HIS A 643 -6.58 27.13 -13.91
N PHE A 644 -7.50 27.31 -12.97
CA PHE A 644 -7.22 27.98 -11.71
C PHE A 644 -6.35 27.13 -10.76
N THR A 645 -6.63 25.84 -10.60
CA THR A 645 -5.83 24.94 -9.74
C THR A 645 -4.53 24.46 -10.39
N LEU A 646 -4.45 24.51 -11.73
CA LEU A 646 -3.40 23.88 -12.54
C LEU A 646 -3.30 22.38 -12.25
N GLY A 647 -4.44 21.68 -12.26
CA GLY A 647 -4.57 20.23 -12.10
C GLY A 647 -5.68 19.77 -11.12
N SER A 648 -6.17 18.55 -11.33
CA SER A 648 -7.38 18.02 -10.67
C SER A 648 -7.24 17.67 -9.19
N TYR A 649 -6.02 17.39 -8.69
CA TYR A 649 -5.81 16.93 -7.31
C TYR A 649 -6.45 17.86 -6.25
N GLN A 650 -6.33 19.18 -6.39
CA GLN A 650 -6.92 20.11 -5.44
C GLN A 650 -8.46 20.20 -5.56
N LEU A 651 -9.04 19.89 -6.72
CA LEU A 651 -10.50 19.78 -6.92
C LEU A 651 -11.04 18.46 -6.35
N HIS A 652 -10.35 17.33 -6.55
CA HIS A 652 -10.68 16.08 -5.87
C HIS A 652 -10.66 16.22 -4.34
N GLN A 653 -9.72 17.02 -3.81
CA GLN A 653 -9.69 17.34 -2.38
C GLN A 653 -10.79 18.30 -1.93
N ALA A 654 -11.37 19.12 -2.83
CA ALA A 654 -12.35 20.14 -2.47
C ALA A 654 -13.58 19.54 -1.80
N LEU A 655 -14.10 18.42 -2.35
CA LEU A 655 -15.26 17.68 -1.83
C LEU A 655 -15.08 17.24 -0.36
N GLY A 656 -13.89 16.77 0.02
CA GLY A 656 -13.64 16.30 1.40
C GLY A 656 -13.61 17.45 2.42
N TYR A 657 -12.95 18.56 2.08
CA TYR A 657 -12.95 19.77 2.90
C TYR A 657 -14.32 20.46 2.94
N TYR A 658 -15.10 20.39 1.85
CA TYR A 658 -16.47 20.85 1.81
C TYR A 658 -17.34 20.01 2.76
N ALA A 659 -17.26 18.67 2.69
CA ALA A 659 -18.02 17.76 3.54
C ALA A 659 -17.73 17.93 5.06
N GLU A 660 -16.52 18.36 5.42
CA GLU A 660 -16.09 18.67 6.80
C GLU A 660 -16.57 20.06 7.29
N HIS A 661 -16.87 20.99 6.38
CA HIS A 661 -17.23 22.39 6.70
C HIS A 661 -18.70 22.73 6.47
N SER A 662 -19.37 22.03 5.55
CA SER A 662 -20.82 22.09 5.31
C SER A 662 -21.61 21.63 6.55
N SER A 663 -22.71 22.29 6.86
CA SER A 663 -23.63 21.82 7.90
C SER A 663 -24.36 20.51 7.50
N PRO A 664 -25.15 19.88 8.39
CA PRO A 664 -26.04 18.78 8.01
C PRO A 664 -27.03 19.18 6.90
N GLU A 665 -27.50 20.43 6.92
CA GLU A 665 -28.46 21.03 5.98
C GLU A 665 -27.80 21.52 4.67
N GLY A 666 -26.46 21.65 4.65
CA GLY A 666 -25.67 22.02 3.47
C GLY A 666 -24.98 23.39 3.53
N SER A 667 -25.39 24.27 4.46
CA SER A 667 -24.85 25.63 4.63
C SER A 667 -23.33 25.68 4.73
N PHE A 668 -22.71 26.65 4.07
CA PHE A 668 -21.26 26.85 4.01
C PHE A 668 -20.87 28.22 4.56
N TYR A 669 -20.61 28.28 5.86
CA TYR A 669 -20.36 29.54 6.55
C TYR A 669 -19.02 30.18 6.20
N LEU A 670 -19.06 31.45 5.83
CA LEU A 670 -17.90 32.27 5.47
C LEU A 670 -17.98 33.67 6.10
N GLN A 671 -16.93 34.48 5.91
CA GLN A 671 -16.87 35.84 6.44
C GLN A 671 -16.49 36.85 5.37
N VAL A 672 -17.32 37.88 5.16
CA VAL A 672 -17.08 39.01 4.25
C VAL A 672 -16.54 40.21 5.03
N TYR A 673 -15.61 40.97 4.44
CA TYR A 673 -15.07 42.20 5.04
C TYR A 673 -16.00 43.40 4.80
N LYS A 674 -16.23 44.22 5.83
CA LYS A 674 -17.27 45.28 5.82
C LYS A 674 -16.95 46.53 5.02
N ASP A 675 -15.67 46.90 4.93
CA ASP A 675 -15.24 48.22 4.45
C ASP A 675 -14.14 48.04 3.40
N ILE A 676 -14.53 47.46 2.25
CA ILE A 676 -13.59 47.05 1.19
C ILE A 676 -12.76 48.23 0.64
N LEU A 677 -13.30 49.44 0.69
CA LEU A 677 -12.63 50.68 0.28
C LEU A 677 -11.38 50.99 1.12
N ARG A 678 -11.24 50.43 2.33
CA ARG A 678 -9.99 50.52 3.11
C ARG A 678 -8.89 49.60 2.61
N VAL A 679 -9.18 48.61 1.76
CA VAL A 679 -8.18 47.64 1.30
C VAL A 679 -7.27 48.27 0.24
N ASP A 680 -6.18 48.86 0.72
CA ASP A 680 -5.10 49.41 -0.06
C ASP A 680 -4.45 48.34 -0.97
N LEU A 681 -4.73 48.45 -2.27
CA LEU A 681 -4.13 47.66 -3.36
C LEU A 681 -2.89 48.36 -3.98
N SER A 682 -2.46 49.52 -3.49
CA SER A 682 -1.42 50.33 -4.15
C SER A 682 -0.06 49.61 -4.20
N GLY A 683 0.58 49.63 -5.37
CA GLY A 683 1.85 48.94 -5.59
C GLY A 683 1.81 47.41 -5.47
N THR A 684 0.62 46.79 -5.42
CA THR A 684 0.49 45.31 -5.39
C THR A 684 0.44 44.70 -6.79
N GLY A 685 0.17 45.50 -7.82
CA GLY A 685 -0.07 45.04 -9.19
C GLY A 685 -1.50 44.52 -9.46
N ILE A 686 -2.30 44.29 -8.41
CA ILE A 686 -3.71 43.89 -8.53
C ILE A 686 -4.54 45.05 -9.09
N ARG A 687 -5.42 44.75 -10.04
CA ARG A 687 -6.40 45.67 -10.63
C ARG A 687 -7.77 45.01 -10.57
N ILE A 688 -8.71 45.64 -9.86
CA ILE A 688 -10.07 45.15 -9.62
C ILE A 688 -10.99 46.37 -9.67
N GLN A 689 -12.16 46.23 -10.29
CA GLN A 689 -13.16 47.28 -10.46
C GLN A 689 -14.18 47.28 -9.32
N ASP A 690 -14.79 46.12 -9.02
CA ASP A 690 -15.75 45.95 -7.92
C ASP A 690 -15.27 44.86 -6.93
N PRO A 691 -14.37 45.21 -6.00
CA PRO A 691 -13.76 44.24 -5.10
C PRO A 691 -14.72 43.71 -4.04
N ASP A 692 -14.54 42.43 -3.67
CA ASP A 692 -15.01 41.84 -2.42
C ASP A 692 -13.87 41.03 -1.78
N LEU A 693 -13.71 41.14 -0.45
CA LEU A 693 -12.74 40.35 0.32
C LEU A 693 -13.48 39.40 1.27
N ILE A 694 -13.33 38.10 1.02
CA ILE A 694 -13.86 37.04 1.87
C ILE A 694 -12.74 36.26 2.57
N ARG A 695 -13.08 35.64 3.70
CA ARG A 695 -12.26 34.64 4.36
C ARG A 695 -13.09 33.46 4.86
N VAL A 696 -12.49 32.28 4.86
CA VAL A 696 -13.09 31.02 5.34
C VAL A 696 -12.11 30.34 6.29
N ARG A 697 -12.62 29.81 7.41
CA ARG A 697 -11.80 29.09 8.41
C ARG A 697 -12.00 27.59 8.27
N LEU A 698 -11.13 26.95 7.49
CA LEU A 698 -11.20 25.51 7.21
C LEU A 698 -10.36 24.70 8.20
N GLN A 699 -10.85 23.50 8.52
CA GLN A 699 -10.14 22.51 9.34
C GLN A 699 -8.98 21.89 8.54
N SER A 700 -7.92 21.44 9.23
CA SER A 700 -6.81 20.73 8.59
C SER A 700 -7.05 19.23 8.58
N ARG A 701 -7.17 18.64 7.38
CA ARG A 701 -7.23 17.17 7.15
C ARG A 701 -6.10 16.35 7.81
N HIS A 702 -5.05 17.02 8.27
CA HIS A 702 -3.87 16.41 8.91
C HIS A 702 -3.82 16.62 10.44
N SER A 703 -4.75 17.38 11.04
CA SER A 703 -4.74 17.67 12.48
C SER A 703 -6.04 18.34 12.94
N ASN A 704 -6.81 17.66 13.80
CA ASN A 704 -8.04 18.17 14.41
C ASN A 704 -7.81 19.49 15.21
N ALA A 705 -6.61 19.70 15.75
CA ALA A 705 -6.25 20.93 16.47
C ALA A 705 -5.93 22.15 15.58
N THR A 706 -5.78 21.97 14.26
CA THR A 706 -5.24 23.03 13.37
C THR A 706 -6.31 23.52 12.39
N LYS A 707 -6.73 24.78 12.51
CA LYS A 707 -7.57 25.47 11.52
C LYS A 707 -6.76 26.52 10.79
N TYR A 708 -7.01 26.70 9.48
CA TYR A 708 -6.35 27.71 8.64
C TYR A 708 -7.38 28.72 8.14
N LEU A 709 -7.01 30.00 8.08
CA LEU A 709 -7.77 30.97 7.29
C LEU A 709 -7.31 30.93 5.83
N ALA A 710 -8.29 30.74 4.95
CA ALA A 710 -8.24 31.01 3.51
C ALA A 710 -8.80 32.42 3.29
N TYR A 711 -8.14 33.24 2.47
CA TYR A 711 -8.60 34.56 2.05
C TYR A 711 -8.69 34.59 0.52
N VAL A 712 -9.78 35.16 0.01
CA VAL A 712 -10.01 35.35 -1.43
C VAL A 712 -10.50 36.78 -1.64
N LEU A 713 -9.85 37.49 -2.56
CA LEU A 713 -10.22 38.80 -3.06
C LEU A 713 -10.63 38.61 -4.52
N TYR A 714 -11.84 38.98 -4.90
CA TYR A 714 -12.35 38.82 -6.26
C TYR A 714 -13.01 40.09 -6.77
N ASP A 715 -13.07 40.22 -8.09
CA ASP A 715 -13.90 41.21 -8.78
C ASP A 715 -15.32 40.66 -9.00
N LYS A 716 -16.36 41.43 -8.68
CA LYS A 716 -17.74 41.09 -9.03
C LYS A 716 -18.02 41.26 -10.53
N SER A 717 -17.24 42.12 -11.20
CA SER A 717 -17.41 42.44 -12.63
C SER A 717 -16.60 41.55 -13.57
N GLU A 718 -15.53 40.91 -13.10
CA GLU A 718 -14.62 40.10 -13.93
C GLU A 718 -14.46 38.67 -13.36
N PRO A 719 -15.19 37.67 -13.88
CA PRO A 719 -15.28 36.33 -13.29
C PRO A 719 -13.97 35.58 -13.00
N THR A 720 -12.92 35.85 -13.76
CA THR A 720 -11.60 35.19 -13.63
C THR A 720 -10.61 35.95 -12.75
N ASN A 721 -10.94 37.17 -12.33
CA ASN A 721 -10.07 38.05 -11.55
C ASN A 721 -10.15 37.71 -10.05
N ILE A 722 -9.50 36.60 -9.67
CA ILE A 722 -9.57 36.01 -8.33
C ILE A 722 -8.18 35.85 -7.72
N HIS A 723 -7.87 36.69 -6.73
CA HIS A 723 -6.63 36.68 -5.96
C HIS A 723 -6.80 35.98 -4.61
N TYR A 724 -5.77 35.28 -4.13
CA TYR A 724 -5.90 34.41 -2.97
C TYR A 724 -4.62 34.22 -2.15
N ILE A 725 -4.81 33.91 -0.86
CA ILE A 725 -3.75 33.44 0.04
C ILE A 725 -4.36 32.63 1.19
N CYS A 726 -3.67 31.59 1.64
CA CYS A 726 -4.09 30.77 2.79
C CYS A 726 -2.97 30.71 3.83
N GLN A 727 -3.31 30.55 5.11
CA GLN A 727 -2.37 30.39 6.22
C GLN A 727 -1.73 28.99 6.32
N CYS A 728 -2.08 28.05 5.43
CA CYS A 728 -1.47 26.72 5.42
C CYS A 728 -0.04 26.74 4.85
N ALA A 729 0.72 25.66 5.05
CA ALA A 729 2.16 25.61 4.74
C ALA A 729 2.51 26.09 3.32
N SER A 730 1.74 25.67 2.30
CA SER A 730 1.91 26.03 0.89
C SER A 730 0.89 27.07 0.41
N GLY A 731 0.22 27.77 1.33
CA GLY A 731 -0.88 28.69 1.02
C GLY A 731 -0.47 30.05 0.45
N THR A 732 0.83 30.31 0.36
CA THR A 732 1.47 31.47 -0.27
C THR A 732 1.63 31.33 -1.78
N ARG A 733 1.64 30.10 -2.33
CA ARG A 733 1.94 29.83 -3.75
C ARG A 733 0.94 30.50 -4.71
N THR A 734 1.41 30.84 -5.90
CA THR A 734 0.64 31.43 -7.01
C THR A 734 0.50 30.48 -8.20
N ILE A 735 1.40 29.49 -8.35
CA ILE A 735 1.21 28.40 -9.31
C ILE A 735 0.11 27.45 -8.79
N GLY A 736 -1.13 27.79 -9.12
CA GLY A 736 -2.33 27.09 -8.66
C GLY A 736 -2.57 27.24 -7.15
N CYS A 737 -3.81 27.06 -6.69
CA CYS A 737 -4.14 27.32 -5.30
C CYS A 737 -3.94 26.10 -4.37
N CYS A 738 -3.85 26.29 -3.05
CA CYS A 738 -3.85 25.16 -2.11
C CYS A 738 -5.27 24.56 -1.93
N ALA A 739 -5.40 23.32 -1.46
CA ALA A 739 -6.70 22.65 -1.35
C ALA A 739 -7.77 23.44 -0.57
N HIS A 740 -7.39 24.19 0.48
CA HIS A 740 -8.34 25.05 1.21
C HIS A 740 -8.92 26.18 0.34
N ILE A 741 -8.10 26.78 -0.54
CA ILE A 741 -8.57 27.81 -1.50
C ILE A 741 -9.37 27.16 -2.62
N ALA A 742 -8.93 25.99 -3.10
CA ALA A 742 -9.67 25.21 -4.08
C ALA A 742 -11.08 24.90 -3.58
N THR A 743 -11.26 24.50 -2.32
CA THR A 743 -12.59 24.27 -1.71
C THR A 743 -13.49 25.49 -1.80
N VAL A 744 -13.00 26.66 -1.41
CA VAL A 744 -13.79 27.91 -1.40
C VAL A 744 -14.23 28.26 -2.82
N ILE A 745 -13.31 28.27 -3.78
CA ILE A 745 -13.57 28.73 -5.15
C ILE A 745 -14.32 27.67 -5.97
N TRP A 746 -14.06 26.38 -5.75
CA TRP A 746 -14.87 25.30 -6.31
C TRP A 746 -16.31 25.38 -5.82
N TYR A 747 -16.55 25.53 -4.51
CA TYR A 747 -17.92 25.53 -3.99
C TYR A 747 -18.70 26.77 -4.43
N LEU A 748 -18.14 27.97 -4.26
CA LEU A 748 -18.80 29.24 -4.61
C LEU A 748 -18.96 29.43 -6.13
N GLY A 749 -17.97 28.99 -6.92
CA GLY A 749 -17.96 29.17 -8.37
C GLY A 749 -18.71 28.08 -9.14
N TYR A 750 -18.70 26.83 -8.67
CA TYR A 750 -19.22 25.69 -9.44
C TYR A 750 -20.16 24.79 -8.61
N GLY A 751 -19.75 24.43 -7.40
CA GLY A 751 -20.37 23.39 -6.57
C GLY A 751 -21.82 23.67 -6.23
N ARG A 752 -22.12 24.84 -5.65
CA ARG A 752 -23.50 25.24 -5.28
C ARG A 752 -24.45 25.36 -6.47
N HIS A 753 -23.92 25.51 -7.69
CA HIS A 753 -24.69 25.62 -8.93
C HIS A 753 -24.96 24.26 -9.60
N GLN A 754 -24.51 23.15 -9.01
CA GLN A 754 -24.78 21.80 -9.54
C GLN A 754 -26.12 21.25 -9.03
N PRO A 755 -26.96 20.65 -9.89
CA PRO A 755 -28.31 20.19 -9.50
C PRO A 755 -28.31 19.06 -8.47
N THR A 756 -27.20 18.30 -8.32
CA THR A 756 -27.02 17.36 -7.20
C THR A 756 -25.56 17.29 -6.72
N LEU A 757 -25.25 17.96 -5.60
CA LEU A 757 -24.01 17.75 -4.86
C LEU A 757 -24.04 16.41 -4.11
N LYS A 758 -23.57 15.33 -4.74
CA LYS A 758 -23.47 14.00 -4.10
C LYS A 758 -22.32 13.94 -3.08
N ILE A 759 -22.55 14.47 -1.88
CA ILE A 759 -21.62 14.32 -0.75
C ILE A 759 -21.68 12.89 -0.22
N VAL A 760 -20.76 12.02 -0.67
CA VAL A 760 -20.60 10.68 -0.09
C VAL A 760 -19.90 10.81 1.27
N ARG A 761 -20.68 11.07 2.33
CA ARG A 761 -20.22 10.99 3.73
C ARG A 761 -20.22 9.51 4.14
N PRO A 762 -19.08 8.81 4.30
CA PRO A 762 -19.07 7.45 4.83
C PRO A 762 -19.60 7.45 6.26
N PRO A 763 -20.39 6.44 6.68
CA PRO A 763 -21.09 6.48 7.96
C PRO A 763 -20.12 6.36 9.13
N MET A 764 -20.07 7.40 9.99
CA MET A 764 -19.22 7.42 11.19
C MET A 764 -19.53 6.28 12.18
N SER A 765 -20.71 5.67 12.10
CA SER A 765 -21.10 4.49 12.89
C SER A 765 -20.25 3.24 12.60
N THR A 766 -19.55 3.17 11.46
CA THR A 766 -18.58 2.07 11.21
C THR A 766 -17.30 2.18 12.06
N LEU A 767 -17.09 3.31 12.75
CA LEU A 767 -15.96 3.52 13.67
C LEU A 767 -16.35 3.38 15.15
N THR A 768 -17.64 3.33 15.47
CA THR A 768 -18.13 2.98 16.80
C THR A 768 -18.23 1.46 16.92
N ILE A 769 -17.10 0.81 17.22
CA ILE A 769 -17.13 -0.54 17.78
C ILE A 769 -17.90 -0.45 19.10
N ARG A 770 -19.12 -1.00 19.11
CA ARG A 770 -19.71 -1.44 20.37
C ARG A 770 -18.83 -2.58 20.86
N HIS A 771 -18.20 -2.40 22.01
CA HIS A 771 -17.97 -3.54 22.87
C HIS A 771 -19.36 -3.92 23.38
N GLU A 772 -19.99 -4.86 22.68
CA GLU A 772 -20.98 -5.73 23.31
C GLU A 772 -20.27 -6.41 24.47
N SER A 773 -20.87 -6.37 25.65
CA SER A 773 -20.31 -7.00 26.83
C SER A 773 -20.48 -8.51 26.71
N ASP A 774 -19.39 -9.24 26.98
CA ASP A 774 -19.46 -10.64 27.37
C ASP A 774 -20.05 -10.69 28.79
N ASP A 775 -21.37 -10.45 28.89
CA ASP A 775 -22.22 -10.87 29.99
C ASP A 775 -22.70 -12.32 29.69
N GLU A 776 -23.11 -13.06 30.73
CA GLU A 776 -23.15 -14.54 30.77
C GLU A 776 -21.72 -15.14 30.87
N ASP A 777 -21.40 -16.05 31.78
CA ASP A 777 -22.25 -16.91 32.61
C ASP A 777 -22.46 -16.45 34.08
N GLU A 778 -23.69 -16.66 34.61
CA GLU A 778 -23.96 -16.78 36.05
C GLU A 778 -24.16 -18.25 36.45
N GLU A 779 -23.21 -18.86 37.16
CA GLU A 779 -23.44 -19.99 38.07
C GLU A 779 -22.34 -20.00 39.13
N GLN A 780 -22.52 -20.35 40.41
CA GLN A 780 -23.59 -20.29 41.42
C GLN A 780 -22.96 -20.96 42.67
N ALA A 781 -23.51 -20.73 43.86
CA ALA A 781 -23.21 -21.40 45.13
C ALA A 781 -21.85 -21.14 45.84
N ASP A 782 -21.97 -20.99 47.18
CA ASP A 782 -20.99 -21.02 48.29
C ASP A 782 -19.70 -20.17 48.24
#